data_AF-A0A925R2L4-F1
#
_entry.id   AF-A0A925R2L4-F1
#
_cell.length_a   1.000
_cell.length_b   1.000
_cell.length_c   1.000
_cell.angle_alpha   90.00
_cell.angle_beta   90.00
_cell.angle_gamma   90.00
#
_symmetry.space_group_name_H-M   'P 1'
#
loop_
_entity.id
_entity.type
_entity.pdbx_description
1 polymer ?
#
loop_
_entity_poly.entity_id
_entity_poly.type
_entity_poly.pdbx_seq_one_letter_code
_entity_poly.pdbx_strand_id
1 'polypeptide(L)'
;MMAAPKLNYRDEIAQEIIARIEAGTAPWQKPWLAGAIGAAPFNPVSGKPYRGINDMWLTLQGRADPRWLTYNQAVAEGSQVRKGEKSATIEYWQWTTREPMVDGAGKPVLSAEGKQQTQEVRLDRPRVFYAKVFNAEQIDGLAPWVAPAPSFDPIKRAEAILAGAGIPVLHDQADRAFYQPATDKIHLPPTSAFPNAPAYYETALHELGHATGHPTRLSRAFGPFGSEGYAREELRAEISSYMLARDLGISFDPSNHAAYVESWLKVLREDKNEIFRAAKDAETIKTWVMEPEKRPELERAARQQHTAQIRTGIESREQGVRSSIAPESPHTPQVAPLPRQAAISTQPWTDQDRELAAREGWRLDIDPEHGGLDILRAPNPLGLRSDAEARGYVSTRLLSSDPLAVRAIESIVLAQSPAMDINWRHEANIVQLVGMPVIDRPRAASYDFTAFEKSVEYMDRNSTDPQFARARSRAKFADVCDEIAAGKEFRFDALSEANGRYPLGTSNKDERAYWQADEQTLEALLRERQRGKSMTAAETKAPRAEAEQSKRQFIAVPFAEKDEAKSAGAKWSRAEKSWYIPEGADPAPFAKWTVKDKLPEPDLSPQKEFAQALKSYGLELDGDPDMDGKWHRVPVTGDKGAQKNGAYRGFLDGRPAGNITNYKSGTHEKWVAVGVALTGEDRARIQAEAAQVRADREAQRLDSAEKAAKVAYGIWANLPASATPETCPYLAGKGVGAHGVKVDGAGKLVIPARDADGKLWTVQFASADGKRWLKDSQKAGGMHVVEPTGKGTLDSLTPHGGAVVIAEGYATAARIFDATNRPVVVAFDSGNLLAVAEAVHAKFPDRPILLAADNDHANKLGNVGMIKAEEAAKNVGGYFFAPKFTPAEMAKGLTDFDDLGKARGNGAVRQVVEATLARINAPERSIA
;
A
#
# COMPACT_ATOMS: atom_id res chain seq x y z
N MET A 1 5.53 29.06 -41.99
CA MET A 1 5.76 28.19 -40.82
C MET A 1 5.83 29.10 -39.60
N MET A 2 4.87 29.02 -38.67
CA MET A 2 5.02 29.73 -37.39
C MET A 2 6.16 29.07 -36.61
N ALA A 3 7.11 29.86 -36.16
CA ALA A 3 8.21 29.39 -35.31
C ALA A 3 7.61 28.77 -34.04
N ALA A 4 8.09 27.59 -33.66
CA ALA A 4 7.68 26.95 -32.41
C ALA A 4 7.91 27.92 -31.23
N PRO A 5 6.97 28.00 -30.26
CA PRO A 5 7.11 28.90 -29.13
C PRO A 5 8.39 28.56 -28.34
N LYS A 6 9.17 29.60 -28.02
CA LYS A 6 10.41 29.47 -27.26
C LYS A 6 10.07 28.92 -25.87
N LEU A 7 10.60 27.74 -25.54
CA LEU A 7 10.41 27.10 -24.23
C LEU A 7 10.90 28.03 -23.11
N ASN A 8 10.19 28.04 -21.98
CA ASN A 8 10.69 28.74 -20.80
C ASN A 8 11.87 27.95 -20.19
N TYR A 9 12.68 28.63 -19.37
CA TYR A 9 13.89 28.04 -18.78
C TYR A 9 13.65 26.71 -18.05
N ARG A 10 12.56 26.60 -17.29
CA ARG A 10 12.25 25.38 -16.54
C ARG A 10 11.83 24.23 -17.45
N ASP A 11 11.10 24.55 -18.52
CA ASP A 11 10.72 23.58 -19.56
C ASP A 11 11.95 23.02 -20.26
N GLU A 12 12.93 23.85 -20.59
CA GLU A 12 14.20 23.44 -21.22
C GLU A 12 14.97 22.47 -20.32
N ILE A 13 15.16 22.83 -19.05
CA ILE A 13 15.84 21.95 -18.07
C ILE A 13 15.08 20.65 -17.86
N ALA A 14 13.76 20.71 -17.67
CA ALA A 14 12.96 19.52 -17.45
C ALA A 14 13.02 18.58 -18.66
N GLN A 15 12.95 19.11 -19.89
CA GLN A 15 13.05 18.29 -21.11
C GLN A 15 14.43 17.66 -21.27
N GLU A 16 15.51 18.41 -21.02
CA GLU A 16 16.87 17.84 -21.07
C GLU A 16 17.04 16.74 -20.01
N ILE A 17 16.57 16.96 -18.78
CA ILE A 17 16.62 15.93 -17.73
C ILE A 17 15.80 14.70 -18.14
N ILE A 18 14.58 14.88 -18.65
CA ILE A 18 13.74 13.77 -19.13
C ILE A 18 14.47 13.00 -20.24
N ALA A 19 15.07 13.68 -21.22
CA ALA A 19 15.83 13.04 -22.29
C ALA A 19 17.04 12.25 -21.75
N ARG A 20 17.73 12.77 -20.73
CA ARG A 20 18.83 12.07 -20.06
C ARG A 20 18.34 10.83 -19.32
N ILE A 21 17.17 10.92 -18.68
CA ILE A 21 16.52 9.80 -18.00
C ILE A 21 16.13 8.71 -19.00
N GLU A 22 15.52 9.09 -20.12
CA GLU A 22 15.14 8.19 -21.23
C GLU A 22 16.35 7.48 -21.83
N ALA A 23 17.47 8.20 -21.98
CA ALA A 23 18.71 7.65 -22.49
C ALA A 23 19.49 6.79 -21.46
N GLY A 24 19.02 6.71 -20.20
CA GLY A 24 19.77 6.06 -19.11
C GLY A 24 21.10 6.75 -18.80
N THR A 25 21.20 8.05 -19.10
CA THR A 25 22.44 8.83 -18.95
C THR A 25 22.39 9.88 -17.84
N ALA A 26 21.30 9.94 -17.07
CA ALA A 26 21.25 10.78 -15.89
C ALA A 26 22.29 10.34 -14.85
N PRO A 27 22.90 11.26 -14.06
CA PRO A 27 23.93 10.92 -13.09
C PRO A 27 23.50 9.85 -12.09
N TRP A 28 22.25 9.90 -11.62
CA TRP A 28 21.66 8.89 -10.72
C TRP A 28 21.16 7.63 -11.43
N GLN A 29 21.46 7.44 -12.72
CA GLN A 29 21.17 6.21 -13.47
C GLN A 29 22.44 5.53 -14.01
N LYS A 30 23.62 6.11 -13.76
CA LYS A 30 24.90 5.52 -14.12
C LYS A 30 25.56 4.89 -12.91
N PRO A 31 26.20 3.72 -13.06
CA PRO A 31 27.08 3.21 -12.03
C PRO A 31 28.35 4.07 -11.93
N TRP A 32 28.82 4.32 -10.72
CA TRP A 32 30.04 5.06 -10.44
C TRP A 32 30.90 4.32 -9.41
N LEU A 33 32.21 4.29 -9.66
CA LEU A 33 33.18 3.71 -8.74
C LEU A 33 33.47 4.67 -7.57
N ALA A 34 33.81 4.10 -6.42
CA ALA A 34 34.27 4.88 -5.26
C ALA A 34 35.46 5.77 -5.66
N GLY A 35 35.40 7.06 -5.29
CA GLY A 35 36.39 8.06 -5.70
C GLY A 35 36.33 8.54 -7.16
N ALA A 36 35.50 7.92 -8.01
CA ALA A 36 35.23 8.39 -9.37
C ALA A 36 34.03 9.35 -9.46
N ILE A 37 33.24 9.47 -8.38
CA ILE A 37 32.17 10.46 -8.31
C ILE A 37 32.80 11.84 -8.08
N GLY A 38 32.66 12.72 -9.06
CA GLY A 38 33.23 14.07 -9.02
C GLY A 38 32.67 14.92 -7.87
N ALA A 39 33.41 15.94 -7.44
CA ALA A 39 32.96 16.86 -6.42
C ALA A 39 31.68 17.61 -6.84
N ALA A 40 30.81 17.92 -5.88
CA ALA A 40 29.60 18.70 -6.14
C ALA A 40 29.95 20.06 -6.78
N PRO A 41 29.19 20.52 -7.80
CA PRO A 41 29.34 21.85 -8.36
C PRO A 41 29.30 22.93 -7.27
N PHE A 42 30.26 23.87 -7.28
CA PHE A 42 30.30 24.97 -6.32
C PHE A 42 30.79 26.27 -6.94
N ASN A 43 30.48 27.39 -6.28
CA ASN A 43 30.98 28.69 -6.67
C ASN A 43 32.27 29.00 -5.88
N PRO A 44 33.45 29.07 -6.52
CA PRO A 44 34.72 29.23 -5.83
C PRO A 44 34.90 30.59 -5.16
N VAL A 45 34.23 31.65 -5.63
CA VAL A 45 34.30 32.99 -5.02
C VAL A 45 33.59 33.00 -3.67
N SER A 46 32.44 32.33 -3.57
CA SER A 46 31.68 32.25 -2.31
C SER A 46 32.05 31.06 -1.43
N GLY A 47 32.76 30.06 -1.98
CA GLY A 47 33.00 28.76 -1.35
C GLY A 47 31.75 27.88 -1.18
N LYS A 48 30.58 28.30 -1.67
CA LYS A 48 29.31 27.60 -1.44
C LYS A 48 28.99 26.60 -2.55
N PRO A 49 28.57 25.36 -2.21
CA PRO A 49 28.04 24.41 -3.19
C PRO A 49 26.70 24.89 -3.75
N TYR A 50 26.46 24.59 -5.03
CA TYR A 50 25.12 24.68 -5.60
C TYR A 50 24.23 23.59 -4.98
N ARG A 51 22.91 23.80 -5.01
CA ARG A 51 21.93 22.95 -4.31
C ARG A 51 20.74 22.60 -5.18
N GLY A 52 20.10 21.48 -4.86
CA GLY A 52 18.86 21.02 -5.51
C GLY A 52 19.00 20.96 -7.03
N ILE A 53 18.07 21.59 -7.75
CA ILE A 53 18.05 21.52 -9.23
C ILE A 53 19.32 22.09 -9.88
N ASN A 54 19.95 23.11 -9.28
CA ASN A 54 21.16 23.71 -9.86
C ASN A 54 22.36 22.75 -9.76
N ASP A 55 22.52 22.06 -8.63
CA ASP A 55 23.55 21.02 -8.49
C ASP A 55 23.40 19.96 -9.59
N MET A 56 22.18 19.43 -9.71
CA MET A 56 21.86 18.38 -10.67
C MET A 56 22.04 18.85 -12.11
N TRP A 57 21.56 20.05 -12.44
CA TRP A 57 21.69 20.66 -13.77
C TRP A 57 23.14 20.91 -14.18
N LEU A 58 23.97 21.42 -13.26
CA LEU A 58 25.38 21.69 -13.53
C LEU A 58 26.18 20.40 -13.65
N THR A 59 25.87 19.38 -12.84
CA THR A 59 26.45 18.04 -12.95
C THR A 59 26.15 17.41 -14.32
N LEU A 60 24.93 17.57 -14.82
CA LEU A 60 24.49 17.08 -16.13
C LEU A 60 25.24 17.70 -17.32
N GLN A 61 25.96 18.81 -17.12
CA GLN A 61 26.81 19.39 -18.16
C GLN A 61 28.06 18.53 -18.45
N GLY A 62 28.33 17.50 -17.63
CA GLY A 62 29.37 16.49 -17.91
C GLY A 62 30.80 17.02 -17.87
N ARG A 63 31.04 18.04 -17.04
CA ARG A 63 32.36 18.67 -16.87
C ARG A 63 33.06 18.12 -15.63
N ALA A 64 34.38 17.98 -15.72
CA ALA A 64 35.22 17.41 -14.66
C ALA A 64 35.56 18.45 -13.59
N ASP A 65 35.77 19.72 -13.95
CA ASP A 65 36.02 20.77 -12.96
C ASP A 65 34.70 21.15 -12.26
N PRO A 66 34.60 21.09 -10.92
CA PRO A 66 33.37 21.39 -10.20
C PRO A 66 33.09 22.89 -10.03
N ARG A 67 34.02 23.78 -10.42
CA ARG A 67 33.88 25.22 -10.19
C ARG A 67 33.03 25.89 -11.26
N TRP A 68 32.02 26.64 -10.83
CA TRP A 68 31.16 27.43 -11.72
C TRP A 68 31.04 28.88 -11.26
N LEU A 69 31.37 29.81 -12.16
CA LEU A 69 31.42 31.25 -11.91
C LEU A 69 30.53 32.01 -12.90
N THR A 70 29.98 33.13 -12.48
CA THR A 70 29.44 34.11 -13.45
C THR A 70 30.57 34.76 -14.24
N TYR A 71 30.25 35.32 -15.41
CA TYR A 71 31.23 36.06 -16.22
C TYR A 71 31.94 37.16 -15.42
N ASN A 72 31.18 37.95 -14.66
CA ASN A 72 31.71 39.04 -13.86
C ASN A 72 32.63 38.56 -12.72
N GLN A 73 32.32 37.40 -12.14
CA GLN A 73 33.20 36.78 -11.14
C GLN A 73 34.52 36.32 -11.76
N ALA A 74 34.48 35.69 -12.95
CA ALA A 74 35.71 35.30 -13.64
C ALA A 74 36.62 36.52 -13.94
N VAL A 75 36.03 37.61 -14.44
CA VAL A 75 36.76 38.85 -14.73
C VAL A 75 37.33 39.48 -13.45
N ALA A 76 36.57 39.47 -12.34
CA ALA A 76 37.04 40.00 -11.06
C ALA A 76 38.25 39.22 -10.50
N GLU A 77 38.32 37.92 -10.78
CA GLU A 77 39.46 37.04 -10.46
C GLU A 77 40.61 37.13 -11.51
N GLY A 78 40.57 38.12 -12.40
CA GLY A 78 41.60 38.32 -13.44
C GLY A 78 41.59 37.25 -14.54
N SER A 79 40.51 36.48 -14.66
CA SER A 79 40.35 35.36 -15.60
C SER A 79 39.35 35.71 -16.71
N GLN A 80 39.38 34.97 -17.83
CA GLN A 80 38.58 35.29 -19.02
C GLN A 80 37.83 34.06 -19.55
N VAL A 81 36.50 34.14 -19.65
CA VAL A 81 35.70 33.13 -20.38
C VAL A 81 36.10 33.16 -21.85
N ARG A 82 36.44 31.99 -22.42
CA ARG A 82 36.85 31.90 -23.84
C ARG A 82 35.72 32.32 -24.78
N LYS A 83 36.11 32.96 -25.88
CA LYS A 83 35.16 33.42 -26.91
C LYS A 83 34.42 32.22 -27.51
N GLY A 84 33.09 32.27 -27.50
CA GLY A 84 32.21 31.24 -28.08
C GLY A 84 31.72 30.19 -27.09
N GLU A 85 32.25 30.16 -25.85
CA GLU A 85 31.76 29.29 -24.80
C GLU A 85 30.32 29.62 -24.40
N LYS A 86 29.53 28.58 -24.09
CA LYS A 86 28.12 28.72 -23.69
C LYS A 86 27.97 28.60 -22.18
N SER A 87 27.17 29.47 -21.58
CA SER A 87 26.85 29.41 -20.15
C SER A 87 25.74 28.41 -19.84
N ALA A 88 25.79 27.84 -18.65
CA ALA A 88 24.65 27.18 -18.02
C ALA A 88 23.81 28.21 -17.25
N THR A 89 22.48 28.04 -17.27
CA THR A 89 21.57 28.93 -16.55
C THR A 89 21.15 28.28 -15.24
N ILE A 90 21.23 29.01 -14.13
CA ILE A 90 20.78 28.58 -12.81
C ILE A 90 19.67 29.49 -12.31
N GLU A 91 18.82 28.97 -11.43
CA GLU A 91 17.77 29.76 -10.75
C GLU A 91 18.00 29.85 -9.24
N TYR A 92 17.70 30.99 -8.64
CA TYR A 92 17.68 31.13 -7.19
C TYR A 92 16.53 32.02 -6.73
N TRP A 93 16.07 31.76 -5.50
CA TRP A 93 14.89 32.41 -4.93
C TRP A 93 15.34 33.35 -3.81
N GLN A 94 15.14 34.64 -4.01
CA GLN A 94 15.39 35.66 -3.00
C GLN A 94 14.15 35.83 -2.13
N TRP A 95 14.28 35.47 -0.85
CA TRP A 95 13.21 35.57 0.15
C TRP A 95 13.30 36.84 0.99
N THR A 96 14.42 37.57 0.92
CA THR A 96 14.69 38.76 1.73
C THR A 96 15.26 39.89 0.87
N THR A 97 14.95 41.12 1.22
CA THR A 97 15.53 42.33 0.63
C THR A 97 16.12 43.20 1.74
N ARG A 98 17.05 44.08 1.40
CA ARG A 98 17.59 45.07 2.35
C ARG A 98 16.83 46.38 2.17
N GLU A 99 16.20 46.85 3.23
CA GLU A 99 15.52 48.15 3.25
C GLU A 99 16.25 49.12 4.19
N PRO A 100 16.26 50.42 3.90
CA PRO A 100 16.91 51.37 4.79
C PRO A 100 16.20 51.44 6.14
N MET A 101 16.97 51.38 7.23
CA MET A 101 16.42 51.55 8.57
C MET A 101 16.04 53.01 8.76
N VAL A 102 14.84 53.23 9.28
CA VAL A 102 14.34 54.56 9.66
C VAL A 102 14.00 54.57 11.14
N ASP A 103 14.23 55.70 11.80
CA ASP A 103 13.83 55.90 13.20
C ASP A 103 12.31 56.09 13.34
N GLY A 104 11.81 56.24 14.57
CA GLY A 104 10.39 56.46 14.84
C GLY A 104 9.80 57.74 14.23
N ALA A 105 10.64 58.62 13.65
CA ALA A 105 10.25 59.81 12.92
C ALA A 105 10.45 59.69 11.39
N GLY A 106 10.81 58.50 10.90
CA GLY A 106 11.02 58.24 9.47
C GLY A 106 12.37 58.71 8.92
N LYS A 107 13.35 59.08 9.76
CA LYS A 107 14.68 59.50 9.30
C LYS A 107 15.65 58.32 9.19
N PRO A 108 16.59 58.33 8.21
CA PRO A 108 17.60 57.29 8.07
C PRO A 108 18.42 57.06 9.35
N VAL A 109 18.44 55.81 9.83
CA VAL A 109 19.37 55.40 10.90
C VAL A 109 20.75 55.29 10.28
N LEU A 110 21.71 56.06 10.78
CA LEU A 110 23.10 56.06 10.31
C LEU A 110 23.99 55.25 11.27
N SER A 111 24.99 54.56 10.72
CA SER A 111 26.08 53.92 11.47
C SER A 111 27.04 54.96 12.04
N ALA A 112 27.94 54.52 12.93
CA ALA A 112 28.98 55.38 13.50
C ALA A 112 29.89 56.02 12.42
N GLU A 113 30.00 55.39 11.26
CA GLU A 113 30.73 55.86 10.08
C GLU A 113 29.87 56.71 9.12
N GLY A 114 28.67 57.12 9.54
CA GLY A 114 27.76 57.97 8.76
C GLY A 114 27.04 57.28 7.59
N LYS A 115 27.17 55.95 7.45
CA LYS A 115 26.48 55.18 6.40
C LYS A 115 25.07 54.78 6.84
N GLN A 116 24.09 54.93 5.95
CA GLN A 116 22.71 54.49 6.19
C GLN A 116 22.66 52.99 6.49
N GLN A 117 22.12 52.65 7.66
CA GLN A 117 21.90 51.26 8.06
C GLN A 117 20.74 50.67 7.27
N THR A 118 20.83 49.37 7.00
CA THR A 118 19.78 48.62 6.31
C THR A 118 19.37 47.43 7.16
N GLN A 119 18.07 47.14 7.17
CA GLN A 119 17.51 45.94 7.78
C GLN A 119 17.15 44.93 6.70
N GLU A 120 17.33 43.66 7.01
CA GLU A 120 16.89 42.57 6.14
C GLU A 120 15.40 42.31 6.41
N VAL A 121 14.58 42.53 5.39
CA VAL A 121 13.13 42.37 5.44
C VAL A 121 12.74 41.18 4.59
N ARG A 122 11.90 40.28 5.12
CA ARG A 122 11.36 39.14 4.38
C ARG A 122 10.33 39.63 3.37
N LEU A 123 10.47 39.19 2.12
CA LEU A 123 9.52 39.48 1.04
C LEU A 123 8.26 38.61 1.20
N ASP A 124 7.08 39.20 1.01
CA ASP A 124 5.80 38.48 0.99
C ASP A 124 5.74 37.40 -0.10
N ARG A 125 6.41 37.67 -1.23
CA ARG A 125 6.59 36.71 -2.32
C ARG A 125 8.06 36.67 -2.72
N PRO A 126 8.66 35.47 -2.83
CA PRO A 126 10.04 35.35 -3.25
C PRO A 126 10.19 35.84 -4.69
N ARG A 127 11.33 36.48 -4.98
CA ARG A 127 11.72 36.85 -6.34
C ARG A 127 12.63 35.78 -6.92
N VAL A 128 12.29 35.30 -8.11
CA VAL A 128 13.11 34.33 -8.84
C VAL A 128 14.12 35.09 -9.68
N PHE A 129 15.40 34.74 -9.52
CA PHE A 129 16.50 35.27 -10.31
C PHE A 129 17.14 34.17 -11.13
N TYR A 130 17.58 34.53 -12.33
CA TYR A 130 18.35 33.66 -13.20
C TYR A 130 19.76 34.22 -13.33
N ALA A 131 20.76 33.35 -13.20
CA ALA A 131 22.15 33.70 -13.44
C ALA A 131 22.74 32.79 -14.51
N LYS A 132 23.69 33.35 -15.28
CA LYS A 132 24.48 32.62 -16.26
C LYS A 132 25.84 32.32 -15.66
N VAL A 133 26.17 31.04 -15.56
CA VAL A 133 27.44 30.57 -15.01
C VAL A 133 28.20 29.78 -16.07
N PHE A 134 29.52 29.88 -16.00
CA PHE A 134 30.48 29.18 -16.84
C PHE A 134 31.31 28.28 -15.94
N ASN A 135 31.60 27.08 -16.43
CA ASN A 135 32.49 26.16 -15.74
C ASN A 135 33.93 26.64 -15.84
N ALA A 136 34.76 26.35 -14.86
CA ALA A 136 36.18 26.73 -14.86
C ALA A 136 36.94 26.18 -16.09
N GLU A 137 36.55 25.03 -16.64
CA GLU A 137 37.12 24.53 -17.91
C GLU A 137 36.95 25.52 -19.05
N GLN A 138 35.93 26.38 -19.02
CA GLN A 138 35.59 27.37 -20.05
C GLN A 138 36.33 28.71 -19.89
N ILE A 139 37.15 28.83 -18.84
CA ILE A 139 37.75 30.09 -18.39
C ILE A 139 39.27 29.94 -18.39
N ASP A 140 39.95 30.82 -19.12
CA ASP A 140 41.40 30.92 -19.10
C ASP A 140 41.86 31.78 -17.92
N GLY A 141 43.01 31.44 -17.32
CA GLY A 141 43.59 32.17 -16.19
C GLY A 141 43.27 31.61 -14.81
N LEU A 142 42.43 30.56 -14.72
CA LEU A 142 42.18 29.85 -13.46
C LEU A 142 43.24 28.77 -13.22
N ALA A 143 43.72 28.68 -11.98
CA ALA A 143 44.58 27.57 -11.58
C ALA A 143 43.85 26.22 -11.74
N PRO A 144 44.54 25.13 -12.13
CA PRO A 144 43.97 23.80 -12.20
C PRO A 144 43.29 23.41 -10.88
N TRP A 145 42.11 22.80 -10.98
CA TRP A 145 41.45 22.28 -9.79
C TRP A 145 42.17 21.03 -9.29
N VAL A 146 42.51 21.03 -8.00
CA VAL A 146 43.02 19.87 -7.30
C VAL A 146 41.95 19.47 -6.31
N ALA A 147 41.38 18.28 -6.48
CA ALA A 147 40.37 17.77 -5.56
C ALA A 147 40.97 17.66 -4.15
N PRO A 148 40.29 18.19 -3.12
CA PRO A 148 40.75 18.01 -1.75
C PRO A 148 40.70 16.52 -1.40
N ALA A 149 41.72 16.03 -0.69
CA ALA A 149 41.71 14.67 -0.17
C ALA A 149 40.50 14.50 0.77
N PRO A 150 39.81 13.34 0.74
CA PRO A 150 38.74 13.05 1.69
C PRO A 150 39.25 13.23 3.12
N SER A 151 38.55 14.04 3.93
CA SER A 151 38.93 14.31 5.31
C SER A 151 38.46 13.24 6.30
N PHE A 152 37.71 12.26 5.81
CA PHE A 152 37.12 11.17 6.58
C PHE A 152 37.15 9.85 5.80
N ASP A 153 37.00 8.74 6.54
CA ASP A 153 36.74 7.42 5.98
C ASP A 153 35.25 7.34 5.55
N PRO A 154 34.95 7.13 4.25
CA PRO A 154 33.59 7.09 3.74
C PRO A 154 32.67 6.10 4.44
N ILE A 155 33.19 4.90 4.75
CA ILE A 155 32.41 3.81 5.34
C ILE A 155 32.09 4.12 6.80
N LYS A 156 33.10 4.55 7.57
CA LYS A 156 32.87 4.96 8.98
C LYS A 156 31.91 6.14 9.07
N ARG A 157 31.97 7.06 8.11
CA ARG A 157 31.02 8.19 8.06
C ARG A 157 29.60 7.71 7.76
N ALA A 158 29.42 6.77 6.83
CA ALA A 158 28.11 6.17 6.53
C ALA A 158 27.54 5.39 7.72
N GLU A 159 28.37 4.62 8.44
CA GLU A 159 28.00 3.95 9.69
C GLU A 159 27.51 4.93 10.75
N ALA A 160 28.27 5.99 10.98
CA ALA A 160 27.93 7.02 11.96
C ALA A 160 26.62 7.74 11.59
N ILE A 161 26.35 7.94 10.29
CA ILE A 161 25.10 8.52 9.80
C ILE A 161 23.92 7.60 10.11
N LEU A 162 24.02 6.31 9.78
CA LEU A 162 22.94 5.34 10.04
C LEU A 162 22.68 5.19 11.54
N ALA A 163 23.74 5.06 12.35
CA ALA A 163 23.60 4.98 13.81
C ALA A 163 23.01 6.29 14.38
N GLY A 164 23.48 7.44 13.90
CA GLY A 164 23.01 8.75 14.34
C GLY A 164 21.61 9.11 13.85
N ALA A 165 21.04 8.41 12.87
CA ALA A 165 19.67 8.64 12.39
C ALA A 165 18.61 8.26 13.43
N GLY A 166 18.92 7.33 14.34
CA GLY A 166 17.98 6.86 15.36
C GLY A 166 16.85 5.99 14.80
N ILE A 167 17.03 5.43 13.60
CA ILE A 167 16.05 4.58 12.91
C ILE A 167 16.56 3.13 12.96
N PRO A 168 15.80 2.17 13.51
CA PRO A 168 16.24 0.79 13.58
C PRO A 168 16.49 0.20 12.19
N VAL A 169 17.69 -0.34 11.99
CA VAL A 169 18.07 -1.12 10.80
C VAL A 169 18.08 -2.60 11.20
N LEU A 170 17.21 -3.39 10.56
CA LEU A 170 17.06 -4.82 10.80
C LEU A 170 17.61 -5.60 9.62
N HIS A 171 18.42 -6.63 9.90
CA HIS A 171 18.95 -7.55 8.90
C HIS A 171 18.13 -8.83 8.82
N ASP A 172 16.81 -8.68 8.66
CA ASP A 172 15.82 -9.77 8.73
C ASP A 172 15.29 -10.22 7.35
N GLN A 173 15.76 -9.62 6.27
CA GLN A 173 15.39 -9.99 4.90
C GLN A 173 16.41 -10.96 4.29
N ALA A 174 15.97 -11.76 3.32
CA ALA A 174 16.88 -12.66 2.60
C ALA A 174 17.55 -11.97 1.41
N ASP A 175 16.77 -11.22 0.62
CA ASP A 175 17.17 -10.69 -0.69
C ASP A 175 16.52 -9.35 -1.06
N ARG A 176 15.85 -8.68 -0.11
CA ARG A 176 15.17 -7.38 -0.34
C ARG A 176 15.55 -6.34 0.68
N ALA A 177 15.60 -5.08 0.25
CA ALA A 177 15.75 -3.90 1.09
C ALA A 177 14.51 -3.02 0.99
N PHE A 178 14.04 -2.48 2.12
CA PHE A 178 12.94 -1.52 2.15
C PHE A 178 12.85 -0.78 3.50
N TYR A 179 12.36 0.46 3.47
CA TYR A 179 11.83 1.16 4.62
C TYR A 179 10.34 0.82 4.84
N GLN A 180 9.95 0.50 6.07
CA GLN A 180 8.57 0.22 6.46
C GLN A 180 7.97 1.39 7.26
N PRO A 181 7.12 2.25 6.67
CA PRO A 181 6.59 3.44 7.34
C PRO A 181 5.74 3.15 8.58
N ALA A 182 5.00 2.02 8.59
CA ALA A 182 4.08 1.69 9.68
C ALA A 182 4.78 1.39 11.01
N THR A 183 6.00 0.85 10.94
CA THR A 183 6.80 0.48 12.12
C THR A 183 8.00 1.39 12.33
N ASP A 184 8.26 2.31 11.39
CA ASP A 184 9.42 3.20 11.36
C ASP A 184 10.75 2.43 11.44
N LYS A 185 10.95 1.47 10.54
CA LYS A 185 12.15 0.61 10.50
C LYS A 185 12.66 0.41 9.08
N ILE A 186 13.98 0.25 8.96
CA ILE A 186 14.65 -0.13 7.72
C ILE A 186 14.94 -1.64 7.80
N HIS A 187 14.59 -2.36 6.74
CA HIS A 187 14.78 -3.81 6.61
C HIS A 187 15.77 -4.06 5.47
N LEU A 188 16.86 -4.77 5.75
CA LEU A 188 17.92 -5.08 4.80
C LEU A 188 18.26 -6.57 4.82
N PRO A 189 18.87 -7.12 3.76
CA PRO A 189 19.58 -8.40 3.83
C PRO A 189 20.81 -8.31 4.75
N PRO A 190 21.32 -9.44 5.29
CA PRO A 190 22.60 -9.46 6.00
C PRO A 190 23.71 -8.79 5.19
N THR A 191 24.64 -8.11 5.86
CA THR A 191 25.76 -7.41 5.21
C THR A 191 26.58 -8.33 4.29
N SER A 192 26.66 -9.63 4.61
CA SER A 192 27.33 -10.65 3.80
C SER A 192 26.65 -10.96 2.46
N ALA A 193 25.41 -10.53 2.25
CA ALA A 193 24.69 -10.66 0.99
C ALA A 193 25.11 -9.60 -0.04
N PHE A 194 25.81 -8.54 0.40
CA PHE A 194 26.29 -7.48 -0.46
C PHE A 194 27.71 -7.77 -0.94
N PRO A 195 28.07 -7.41 -2.19
CA PRO A 195 29.39 -7.71 -2.75
C PRO A 195 30.52 -6.96 -2.04
N ASN A 196 30.23 -5.81 -1.43
CA ASN A 196 31.17 -5.00 -0.66
C ASN A 196 30.42 -4.01 0.25
N ALA A 197 31.17 -3.38 1.16
CA ALA A 197 30.61 -2.41 2.10
C ALA A 197 29.97 -1.18 1.42
N PRO A 198 30.59 -0.53 0.41
CA PRO A 198 29.94 0.55 -0.34
C PRO A 198 28.55 0.21 -0.86
N ALA A 199 28.36 -0.97 -1.48
CA ALA A 199 27.06 -1.41 -1.98
C ALA A 199 26.02 -1.56 -0.86
N TYR A 200 26.43 -2.05 0.31
CA TYR A 200 25.54 -2.10 1.48
C TYR A 200 25.11 -0.70 1.95
N TYR A 201 26.06 0.24 2.11
CA TYR A 201 25.71 1.58 2.60
C TYR A 201 24.93 2.39 1.57
N GLU A 202 25.15 2.16 0.28
CA GLU A 202 24.31 2.75 -0.76
C GLU A 202 22.84 2.35 -0.57
N THR A 203 22.56 1.05 -0.51
CA THR A 203 21.19 0.54 -0.29
C THR A 203 20.62 1.05 1.04
N ALA A 204 21.41 1.03 2.11
CA ALA A 204 20.98 1.51 3.42
C ALA A 204 20.67 3.02 3.42
N LEU A 205 21.43 3.84 2.67
CA LEU A 205 21.22 5.27 2.55
C LEU A 205 20.00 5.60 1.66
N HIS A 206 19.70 4.78 0.65
CA HIS A 206 18.45 4.85 -0.11
C HIS A 206 17.23 4.66 0.81
N GLU A 207 17.24 3.58 1.60
CA GLU A 207 16.17 3.31 2.56
C GLU A 207 16.10 4.35 3.67
N LEU A 208 17.24 4.90 4.11
CA LEU A 208 17.27 6.04 5.01
C LEU A 208 16.62 7.28 4.37
N GLY A 209 16.84 7.49 3.07
CA GLY A 209 16.20 8.52 2.27
C GLY A 209 14.68 8.44 2.39
N HIS A 210 14.09 7.26 2.16
CA HIS A 210 12.68 7.01 2.43
C HIS A 210 12.31 7.24 3.89
N ALA A 211 13.11 6.73 4.82
CA ALA A 211 12.83 6.86 6.23
C ALA A 211 12.67 8.33 6.64
N THR A 212 13.48 9.26 6.12
CA THR A 212 13.31 10.70 6.42
C THR A 212 11.91 11.25 6.11
N GLY A 213 11.14 10.62 5.23
CA GLY A 213 9.79 11.04 4.83
C GLY A 213 8.70 10.79 5.88
N HIS A 214 8.97 10.06 6.95
CA HIS A 214 7.97 9.72 7.98
C HIS A 214 7.29 10.98 8.59
N PRO A 215 6.01 10.87 9.04
CA PRO A 215 5.24 12.01 9.57
C PRO A 215 5.91 12.77 10.72
N THR A 216 6.75 12.11 11.52
CA THR A 216 7.48 12.77 12.62
C THR A 216 8.71 13.55 12.16
N ARG A 217 9.19 13.32 10.92
CA ARG A 217 10.41 13.88 10.33
C ARG A 217 10.10 14.92 9.25
N LEU A 218 10.37 14.62 7.97
CA LEU A 218 10.11 15.52 6.84
C LEU A 218 8.66 15.42 6.32
N SER A 219 7.85 14.50 6.86
CA SER A 219 6.41 14.39 6.60
C SER A 219 6.04 14.42 5.10
N ARG A 220 6.78 13.68 4.28
CA ARG A 220 6.51 13.54 2.86
C ARG A 220 5.38 12.53 2.63
N ALA A 221 4.60 12.74 1.57
CA ALA A 221 3.49 11.88 1.24
C ALA A 221 3.98 10.58 0.58
N PHE A 222 3.59 9.43 1.14
CA PHE A 222 3.82 8.11 0.53
C PHE A 222 2.58 7.66 -0.24
N GLY A 223 2.80 7.11 -1.43
CA GLY A 223 1.80 6.36 -2.18
C GLY A 223 2.03 4.84 -2.05
N PRO A 224 1.02 4.00 -2.33
CA PRO A 224 1.23 2.55 -2.40
C PRO A 224 2.18 2.20 -3.56
N PHE A 225 2.87 1.07 -3.47
CA PHE A 225 3.79 0.58 -4.50
C PHE A 225 3.16 0.66 -5.91
N GLY A 226 3.93 1.19 -6.87
CA GLY A 226 3.49 1.37 -8.26
C GLY A 226 2.51 2.54 -8.51
N SER A 227 2.15 3.31 -7.49
CA SER A 227 1.37 4.56 -7.69
C SER A 227 2.24 5.74 -8.12
N GLU A 228 1.61 6.80 -8.63
CA GLU A 228 2.30 8.07 -8.91
C GLU A 228 2.91 8.70 -7.65
N GLY A 229 2.27 8.55 -6.49
CA GLY A 229 2.81 9.02 -5.22
C GLY A 229 4.08 8.25 -4.81
N TYR A 230 4.10 6.94 -5.07
CA TYR A 230 5.28 6.11 -4.86
C TYR A 230 6.40 6.45 -5.83
N ALA A 231 6.10 6.59 -7.12
CA ALA A 231 7.08 7.00 -8.14
C ALA A 231 7.73 8.36 -7.81
N ARG A 232 6.95 9.32 -7.27
CA ARG A 232 7.47 10.60 -6.78
C ARG A 232 8.44 10.44 -5.61
N GLU A 233 8.15 9.55 -4.67
CA GLU A 233 9.02 9.31 -3.51
C GLU A 233 10.29 8.52 -3.89
N GLU A 234 10.18 7.50 -4.75
CA GLU A 234 11.35 6.80 -5.32
C GLU A 234 12.28 7.76 -6.05
N LEU A 235 11.74 8.67 -6.88
CA LEU A 235 12.56 9.69 -7.55
C LEU A 235 13.32 10.58 -6.56
N ARG A 236 12.71 10.92 -5.42
CA ARG A 236 13.37 11.72 -4.37
C ARG A 236 14.47 10.93 -3.66
N ALA A 237 14.16 9.68 -3.29
CA ALA A 237 15.10 8.79 -2.62
C ALA A 237 16.31 8.52 -3.52
N GLU A 238 16.10 8.21 -4.79
CA GLU A 238 17.16 7.94 -5.77
C GLU A 238 18.08 9.15 -6.00
N ILE A 239 17.51 10.35 -6.20
CA ILE A 239 18.32 11.56 -6.37
C ILE A 239 19.10 11.83 -5.07
N SER A 240 18.50 11.59 -3.91
CA SER A 240 19.17 11.80 -2.63
C SER A 240 20.27 10.77 -2.34
N SER A 241 20.07 9.50 -2.71
CA SER A 241 21.06 8.44 -2.54
C SER A 241 22.28 8.70 -3.43
N TYR A 242 22.07 9.14 -4.67
CA TYR A 242 23.15 9.64 -5.54
C TYR A 242 23.93 10.81 -4.91
N MET A 243 23.22 11.84 -4.41
CA MET A 243 23.86 13.01 -3.78
C MET A 243 24.66 12.61 -2.53
N LEU A 244 24.14 11.69 -1.71
CA LEU A 244 24.81 11.16 -0.53
C LEU A 244 26.03 10.32 -0.89
N ALA A 245 25.90 9.42 -1.87
CA ALA A 245 26.99 8.58 -2.33
C ALA A 245 28.17 9.42 -2.85
N ARG A 246 27.87 10.45 -3.65
CA ARG A 246 28.86 11.43 -4.12
C ARG A 246 29.58 12.11 -2.96
N ASP A 247 28.81 12.70 -2.04
CA ASP A 247 29.37 13.56 -0.99
C ASP A 247 30.12 12.74 0.08
N LEU A 248 29.78 11.46 0.23
CA LEU A 248 30.51 10.51 1.08
C LEU A 248 31.70 9.88 0.38
N GLY A 249 31.72 9.84 -0.96
CA GLY A 249 32.75 9.17 -1.74
C GLY A 249 32.61 7.64 -1.82
N ILE A 250 31.41 7.11 -1.62
CA ILE A 250 31.10 5.67 -1.83
C ILE A 250 30.64 5.43 -3.27
N SER A 251 30.68 4.18 -3.74
CA SER A 251 30.15 3.82 -5.07
C SER A 251 28.63 4.01 -5.12
N PHE A 252 28.11 4.14 -6.34
CA PHE A 252 26.68 4.23 -6.62
C PHE A 252 26.36 3.29 -7.80
N ASP A 253 25.41 2.38 -7.63
CA ASP A 253 24.86 1.46 -8.63
C ASP A 253 23.32 1.52 -8.66
N PRO A 254 22.74 2.22 -9.65
CA PRO A 254 21.29 2.38 -9.78
C PRO A 254 20.58 1.16 -10.38
N SER A 255 21.29 0.06 -10.66
CA SER A 255 20.71 -1.14 -11.28
C SER A 255 19.56 -1.74 -10.47
N ASN A 256 19.59 -1.58 -9.14
CA ASN A 256 18.52 -2.03 -8.24
C ASN A 256 17.22 -1.19 -8.35
N HIS A 257 17.26 -0.03 -9.02
CA HIS A 257 16.16 0.95 -9.08
C HIS A 257 15.71 1.28 -10.51
N ALA A 258 16.28 0.61 -11.51
CA ALA A 258 15.94 0.80 -12.93
C ALA A 258 14.46 0.51 -13.27
N ALA A 259 13.79 -0.34 -12.48
CA ALA A 259 12.38 -0.71 -12.64
C ALA A 259 11.42 0.49 -12.53
N TYR A 260 11.84 1.60 -11.91
CA TYR A 260 10.98 2.76 -11.66
C TYR A 260 11.08 3.86 -12.72
N VAL A 261 12.04 3.75 -13.66
CA VAL A 261 12.33 4.80 -14.65
C VAL A 261 11.11 5.16 -15.49
N GLU A 262 10.32 4.18 -15.94
CA GLU A 262 9.10 4.44 -16.71
C GLU A 262 8.06 5.23 -15.89
N SER A 263 7.93 4.91 -14.60
CA SER A 263 6.99 5.58 -13.69
C SER A 263 7.43 7.02 -13.39
N TRP A 264 8.74 7.27 -13.26
CA TRP A 264 9.29 8.62 -13.13
C TRP A 264 9.04 9.45 -14.39
N LEU A 265 9.31 8.88 -15.57
CA LEU A 265 9.10 9.55 -16.85
C LEU A 265 7.65 9.95 -17.06
N LYS A 266 6.69 9.09 -16.67
CA LYS A 266 5.27 9.44 -16.70
C LYS A 266 4.99 10.69 -15.84
N VAL A 267 5.41 10.66 -14.58
CA VAL A 267 5.21 11.76 -13.63
C VAL A 267 5.85 13.08 -14.12
N LEU A 268 7.07 13.02 -14.66
CA LEU A 268 7.81 14.19 -15.14
C LEU A 268 7.23 14.78 -16.43
N ARG A 269 6.69 13.94 -17.33
CA ARG A 269 6.01 14.39 -18.56
C ARG A 269 4.68 15.06 -18.25
N GLU A 270 3.95 14.56 -17.25
CA GLU A 270 2.68 15.16 -16.79
C GLU A 270 2.90 16.47 -16.03
N ASP A 271 3.92 16.53 -15.17
CA ASP A 271 4.29 17.75 -14.44
C ASP A 271 5.80 18.00 -14.45
N LYS A 272 6.23 18.87 -15.35
CA LYS A 272 7.64 19.27 -15.50
C LYS A 272 8.22 19.97 -14.28
N ASN A 273 7.40 20.57 -13.40
CA ASN A 273 7.90 21.17 -12.17
C ASN A 273 8.21 20.10 -11.10
N GLU A 274 7.83 18.84 -11.32
CA GLU A 274 8.09 17.78 -10.36
C GLU A 274 9.58 17.52 -10.17
N ILE A 275 10.40 17.64 -11.23
CA ILE A 275 11.85 17.46 -11.08
C ILE A 275 12.48 18.52 -10.17
N PHE A 276 11.96 19.75 -10.19
CA PHE A 276 12.42 20.84 -9.31
C PHE A 276 12.04 20.56 -7.85
N ARG A 277 10.84 20.02 -7.62
CA ARG A 277 10.40 19.61 -6.28
C ARG A 277 11.17 18.40 -5.78
N ALA A 278 11.36 17.37 -6.61
CA ALA A 278 12.12 16.19 -6.28
C ALA A 278 13.58 16.54 -5.94
N ALA A 279 14.24 17.40 -6.73
CA ALA A 279 15.61 17.85 -6.44
C ALA A 279 15.70 18.69 -5.16
N LYS A 280 14.70 19.54 -4.88
CA LYS A 280 14.63 20.29 -3.61
C LYS A 280 14.44 19.37 -2.40
N ASP A 281 13.56 18.38 -2.53
CA ASP A 281 13.28 17.42 -1.47
C ASP A 281 14.51 16.51 -1.25
N ALA A 282 15.17 16.06 -2.31
CA ALA A 282 16.42 15.29 -2.23
C ALA A 282 17.55 16.07 -1.54
N GLU A 283 17.72 17.37 -1.83
CA GLU A 283 18.65 18.23 -1.08
C GLU A 283 18.28 18.32 0.41
N THR A 284 16.98 18.36 0.72
CA THR A 284 16.49 18.40 2.11
C THR A 284 16.76 17.08 2.82
N ILE A 285 16.57 15.94 2.14
CA ILE A 285 16.93 14.60 2.62
C ILE A 285 18.43 14.56 2.91
N LYS A 286 19.27 14.92 1.94
CA LYS A 286 20.73 14.97 2.09
C LYS A 286 21.13 15.81 3.31
N THR A 287 20.55 17.01 3.45
CA THR A 287 20.83 17.90 4.58
C THR A 287 20.43 17.24 5.92
N TRP A 288 19.23 16.67 6.01
CA TRP A 288 18.77 15.98 7.23
C TRP A 288 19.69 14.81 7.61
N VAL A 289 20.18 14.06 6.62
CA VAL A 289 21.06 12.92 6.79
C VAL A 289 22.48 13.36 7.21
N MET A 290 23.06 14.34 6.53
CA MET A 290 24.46 14.75 6.68
C MET A 290 24.70 15.74 7.83
N GLU A 291 23.68 16.52 8.22
CA GLU A 291 23.77 17.62 9.18
C GLU A 291 22.76 17.43 10.34
N PRO A 292 23.04 16.55 11.32
CA PRO A 292 22.11 16.22 12.42
C PRO A 292 21.60 17.44 13.21
N GLU A 293 22.43 18.47 13.36
CA GLU A 293 22.10 19.74 14.02
C GLU A 293 20.98 20.52 13.32
N LYS A 294 20.73 20.27 12.03
CA LYS A 294 19.66 20.92 11.26
C LYS A 294 18.32 20.18 11.31
N ARG A 295 18.29 18.93 11.78
CA ARG A 295 17.06 18.11 11.80
C ARG A 295 15.90 18.81 12.53
N PRO A 296 16.07 19.38 13.74
CA PRO A 296 14.95 20.02 14.45
C PRO A 296 14.34 21.18 13.66
N GLU A 297 15.16 21.97 12.96
CA GLU A 297 14.70 23.07 12.12
C GLU A 297 13.89 22.56 10.91
N LEU A 298 14.43 21.56 10.20
CA LEU A 298 13.81 20.98 9.01
C LEU A 298 12.47 20.29 9.35
N GLU A 299 12.42 19.52 10.43
CA GLU A 299 11.21 18.83 10.88
C GLU A 299 10.13 19.82 11.33
N ARG A 300 10.52 20.91 12.02
CA ARG A 300 9.59 21.98 12.38
C ARG A 300 9.04 22.67 11.14
N ALA A 301 9.89 22.97 10.16
CA ALA A 301 9.46 23.56 8.90
C ALA A 301 8.48 22.65 8.13
N ALA A 302 8.73 21.34 8.10
CA ALA A 302 7.84 20.35 7.49
C ALA A 302 6.47 20.31 8.18
N ARG A 303 6.43 20.27 9.52
CA ARG A 303 5.18 20.31 10.31
C ARG A 303 4.38 21.58 10.07
N GLN A 304 5.05 22.74 9.98
CA GLN A 304 4.40 24.02 9.68
C GLN A 304 3.80 24.03 8.27
N GLN A 305 4.54 23.52 7.28
CA GLN A 305 4.02 23.41 5.91
C GLN A 305 2.81 22.48 5.83
N HIS A 306 2.86 21.32 6.49
CA HIS A 306 1.75 20.38 6.52
C HIS A 306 0.50 21.00 7.16
N THR A 307 0.68 21.69 8.30
CA THR A 307 -0.41 22.41 8.99
C THR A 307 -1.00 23.51 8.11
N ALA A 308 -0.15 24.29 7.42
CA ALA A 308 -0.59 25.34 6.50
C ALA A 308 -1.39 24.77 5.33
N GLN A 309 -0.96 23.64 4.75
CA GLN A 309 -1.70 22.96 3.68
C GLN A 309 -3.09 22.49 4.13
N ILE A 310 -3.18 21.87 5.31
CA ILE A 310 -4.48 21.47 5.90
C ILE A 310 -5.38 22.70 6.09
N ARG A 311 -4.83 23.78 6.66
CA ARG A 311 -5.57 25.03 6.88
C ARG A 311 -6.08 25.63 5.58
N THR A 312 -5.24 25.73 4.55
CA THR A 312 -5.67 26.22 3.23
C THR A 312 -6.73 25.32 2.58
N GLY A 313 -6.68 24.00 2.81
CA GLY A 313 -7.71 23.06 2.36
C GLY A 313 -9.06 23.25 3.06
N ILE A 314 -9.04 23.63 4.35
CA ILE A 314 -10.24 23.97 5.12
C ILE A 314 -10.78 25.33 4.67
N GLU A 315 -9.94 26.36 4.57
CA GLU A 315 -10.34 27.72 4.18
C GLU A 315 -10.90 27.78 2.74
N SER A 316 -10.33 27.02 1.80
CA SER A 316 -10.87 26.91 0.43
C SER A 316 -12.22 26.19 0.39
N ARG A 317 -12.43 25.20 1.27
CA ARG A 317 -13.72 24.53 1.44
C ARG A 317 -14.77 25.46 2.06
N GLU A 318 -14.39 26.29 3.02
CA GLU A 318 -15.26 27.30 3.65
C GLU A 318 -15.61 28.46 2.69
N GLN A 319 -14.65 28.92 1.88
CA GLN A 319 -14.89 29.92 0.85
C GLN A 319 -15.79 29.40 -0.28
N GLY A 320 -15.63 28.14 -0.68
CA GLY A 320 -16.55 27.48 -1.61
C GLY A 320 -17.99 27.48 -1.09
N VAL A 321 -18.18 27.23 0.21
CA VAL A 321 -19.49 27.28 0.89
C VAL A 321 -20.04 28.71 1.01
N ARG A 322 -19.18 29.72 1.24
CA ARG A 322 -19.61 31.13 1.29
C ARG A 322 -19.96 31.71 -0.09
N SER A 323 -19.27 31.29 -1.15
CA SER A 323 -19.56 31.76 -2.52
C SER A 323 -20.85 31.20 -3.11
N SER A 324 -21.40 30.13 -2.53
CA SER A 324 -22.69 29.54 -2.92
C SER A 324 -23.91 30.22 -2.29
N ILE A 325 -23.73 31.28 -1.50
CA ILE A 325 -24.83 32.06 -0.93
C ILE A 325 -24.89 33.42 -1.67
N ALA A 326 -25.92 33.62 -2.48
CA ALA A 326 -26.16 34.89 -3.18
C ALA A 326 -26.62 36.00 -2.21
N PRO A 327 -26.35 37.29 -2.49
CA PRO A 327 -26.77 38.38 -1.62
C PRO A 327 -28.25 38.73 -1.88
N GLU A 328 -29.13 38.50 -0.91
CA GLU A 328 -30.49 39.04 -0.93
C GLU A 328 -30.56 40.46 -0.33
N SER A 329 -31.37 41.30 -0.97
CA SER A 329 -31.66 42.71 -0.66
C SER A 329 -32.68 42.89 0.50
N PRO A 330 -32.85 44.11 1.04
CA PRO A 330 -33.07 44.31 2.47
C PRO A 330 -34.56 44.35 2.85
N HIS A 331 -35.01 43.35 3.60
CA HIS A 331 -36.16 43.50 4.49
C HIS A 331 -35.78 43.14 5.91
N THR A 332 -35.80 44.16 6.76
CA THR A 332 -35.47 44.12 8.18
C THR A 332 -36.73 43.81 8.98
N PRO A 333 -36.80 42.68 9.71
CA PRO A 333 -37.49 42.64 10.98
C PRO A 333 -36.49 43.00 12.08
N GLN A 334 -36.81 44.00 12.89
CA GLN A 334 -36.04 44.34 14.09
C GLN A 334 -36.06 43.14 15.04
N VAL A 335 -34.93 42.42 15.12
CA VAL A 335 -34.65 41.45 16.17
C VAL A 335 -33.75 42.14 17.20
N ALA A 336 -34.18 42.13 18.46
CA ALA A 336 -33.49 42.71 19.60
C ALA A 336 -32.05 42.18 19.74
N PRO A 337 -31.10 42.98 20.27
CA PRO A 337 -29.70 42.60 20.35
C PRO A 337 -29.50 41.34 21.20
N LEU A 338 -28.78 40.36 20.64
CA LEU A 338 -28.37 39.15 21.34
C LEU A 338 -27.46 39.51 22.55
N PRO A 339 -27.74 38.97 23.74
CA PRO A 339 -26.87 39.15 24.91
C PRO A 339 -25.57 38.37 24.72
N ARG A 340 -24.48 38.92 25.27
CA ARG A 340 -23.15 38.30 25.34
C ARG A 340 -23.24 36.93 26.02
N GLN A 341 -22.56 35.94 25.42
CA GLN A 341 -22.09 34.65 25.97
C GLN A 341 -22.83 34.14 27.23
N ALA A 342 -23.69 33.13 27.07
CA ALA A 342 -24.24 32.35 28.17
C ALA A 342 -23.86 30.86 28.03
N ALA A 343 -23.41 30.28 29.13
CA ALA A 343 -23.01 28.89 29.29
C ALA A 343 -24.18 27.90 29.08
N ILE A 344 -23.89 26.71 28.56
CA ILE A 344 -24.86 25.63 28.36
C ILE A 344 -25.11 24.91 29.70
N SER A 345 -26.39 24.76 30.08
CA SER A 345 -26.88 23.96 31.22
C SER A 345 -27.60 22.71 30.70
N THR A 346 -27.33 21.52 31.25
CA THR A 346 -28.00 20.25 30.92
C THR A 346 -29.10 19.92 31.94
N GLN A 347 -30.20 19.26 31.51
CA GLN A 347 -31.34 18.87 32.36
C GLN A 347 -31.19 17.47 33.01
N PRO A 348 -31.93 17.14 34.10
CA PRO A 348 -31.85 15.85 34.81
C PRO A 348 -32.59 14.70 34.10
N TRP A 349 -32.18 13.46 34.41
CA TRP A 349 -32.71 12.21 33.84
C TRP A 349 -34.15 11.92 34.24
N THR A 350 -34.94 11.40 33.28
CA THR A 350 -36.34 10.97 33.49
C THR A 350 -36.40 9.57 34.11
N ASP A 351 -37.55 9.18 34.68
CA ASP A 351 -37.71 7.86 35.31
C ASP A 351 -37.60 6.70 34.32
N GLN A 352 -37.94 6.94 33.04
CA GLN A 352 -37.74 5.98 31.95
C GLN A 352 -36.26 5.71 31.66
N ASP A 353 -35.40 6.74 31.78
CA ASP A 353 -33.95 6.62 31.62
C ASP A 353 -33.33 5.82 32.78
N ARG A 354 -33.88 5.93 33.99
CA ARG A 354 -33.44 5.19 35.18
C ARG A 354 -33.84 3.71 35.11
N GLU A 355 -35.03 3.43 34.59
CA GLU A 355 -35.53 2.06 34.42
C GLU A 355 -34.75 1.30 33.33
N LEU A 356 -34.39 1.98 32.23
CA LEU A 356 -33.52 1.42 31.19
C LEU A 356 -32.10 1.12 31.72
N ALA A 357 -31.55 2.02 32.54
CA ALA A 357 -30.25 1.82 33.17
C ALA A 357 -30.24 0.62 34.14
N ALA A 358 -31.27 0.47 34.98
CA ALA A 358 -31.38 -0.66 35.89
C ALA A 358 -31.49 -2.01 35.15
N ARG A 359 -32.17 -2.04 34.01
CA ARG A 359 -32.38 -3.25 33.19
C ARG A 359 -31.10 -3.75 32.51
N GLU A 360 -30.20 -2.84 32.17
CA GLU A 360 -28.88 -3.12 31.57
C GLU A 360 -27.77 -3.35 32.62
N GLY A 361 -28.16 -3.60 33.89
CA GLY A 361 -27.24 -4.01 34.96
C GLY A 361 -26.55 -2.86 35.70
N TRP A 362 -26.99 -1.62 35.52
CA TRP A 362 -26.43 -0.47 36.23
C TRP A 362 -27.18 -0.27 37.55
N ARG A 363 -26.48 -0.31 38.69
CA ARG A 363 -27.05 -0.04 40.03
C ARG A 363 -26.72 1.35 40.52
N LEU A 364 -27.63 1.92 41.31
CA LEU A 364 -27.59 3.26 41.87
C LEU A 364 -27.82 3.21 43.38
N ASP A 365 -26.86 3.72 44.15
CA ASP A 365 -26.99 3.93 45.59
C ASP A 365 -26.72 5.40 45.93
N ILE A 366 -27.41 5.89 46.96
CA ILE A 366 -27.39 7.31 47.38
C ILE A 366 -26.57 7.42 48.66
N ASP A 367 -25.46 8.16 48.61
CA ASP A 367 -24.75 8.57 49.83
C ASP A 367 -25.47 9.79 50.45
N PRO A 368 -25.97 9.67 51.70
CA PRO A 368 -26.76 10.70 52.35
C PRO A 368 -25.96 11.95 52.79
N GLU A 369 -24.63 11.96 52.71
CA GLU A 369 -23.86 13.17 53.07
C GLU A 369 -23.67 14.15 51.90
N HIS A 370 -23.84 13.71 50.65
CA HIS A 370 -23.52 14.56 49.47
C HIS A 370 -24.54 14.54 48.32
N GLY A 371 -25.63 13.76 48.40
CA GLY A 371 -26.82 13.96 47.55
C GLY A 371 -26.62 13.83 46.03
N GLY A 372 -25.56 13.16 45.55
CA GLY A 372 -25.27 12.93 44.13
C GLY A 372 -25.06 11.45 43.80
N LEU A 373 -25.58 11.01 42.65
CA LEU A 373 -25.89 9.61 42.29
C LEU A 373 -24.82 9.04 41.33
N ASP A 374 -24.01 8.03 41.71
CA ASP A 374 -22.96 7.44 40.84
C ASP A 374 -23.17 5.99 40.37
N ILE A 375 -22.73 5.67 39.14
CA ILE A 375 -22.93 4.37 38.46
C ILE A 375 -21.61 3.82 37.85
N LEU A 376 -21.27 2.54 38.12
CA LEU A 376 -20.24 1.68 37.46
C LEU A 376 -20.82 0.23 37.36
N ARG A 377 -20.59 -0.68 36.38
CA ARG A 377 -19.79 -0.80 35.13
C ARG A 377 -20.23 -2.07 34.35
N ALA A 378 -20.02 -2.14 33.02
CA ALA A 378 -19.91 -3.39 32.21
C ALA A 378 -18.73 -3.30 31.20
N PRO A 379 -18.15 -4.41 30.70
CA PRO A 379 -16.81 -4.44 30.07
C PRO A 379 -16.82 -4.09 28.56
N ASN A 380 -15.97 -3.13 28.19
CA ASN A 380 -15.47 -2.76 26.84
C ASN A 380 -16.47 -2.67 25.66
N PRO A 381 -16.97 -1.45 25.30
CA PRO A 381 -17.85 -1.29 24.14
C PRO A 381 -17.33 -0.50 22.91
N LEU A 382 -16.10 0.05 22.85
CA LEU A 382 -15.83 1.13 21.86
C LEU A 382 -14.54 1.14 20.99
N GLY A 383 -13.74 0.07 20.91
CA GLY A 383 -12.83 -0.14 19.75
C GLY A 383 -11.93 1.02 19.29
N LEU A 384 -11.20 1.70 20.19
CA LEU A 384 -10.21 2.75 19.87
C LEU A 384 -8.78 2.19 19.82
N ARG A 385 -7.91 2.76 18.95
CA ARG A 385 -6.67 2.11 18.46
C ARG A 385 -5.34 2.65 19.03
N SER A 386 -5.33 3.70 19.87
CA SER A 386 -4.10 4.15 20.58
C SER A 386 -4.36 5.12 21.75
N ASP A 387 -3.36 5.25 22.65
CA ASP A 387 -3.39 6.12 23.85
C ASP A 387 -3.48 7.62 23.54
N ALA A 388 -2.88 8.08 22.44
CA ALA A 388 -2.93 9.48 22.03
C ALA A 388 -4.30 9.86 21.44
N GLU A 389 -4.97 8.93 20.75
CA GLU A 389 -6.35 9.09 20.28
C GLU A 389 -7.35 9.04 21.43
N ALA A 390 -7.13 8.21 22.45
CA ALA A 390 -7.92 8.21 23.67
C ALA A 390 -7.79 9.55 24.42
N ARG A 391 -6.58 10.11 24.53
CA ARG A 391 -6.33 11.42 25.17
C ARG A 391 -6.95 12.58 24.38
N GLY A 392 -6.89 12.56 23.06
CA GLY A 392 -7.54 13.55 22.19
C GLY A 392 -9.08 13.49 22.22
N TYR A 393 -9.65 12.28 22.24
CA TYR A 393 -11.10 12.08 22.35
C TYR A 393 -11.67 12.54 23.70
N VAL A 394 -10.97 12.22 24.80
CA VAL A 394 -11.33 12.62 26.17
C VAL A 394 -11.15 14.13 26.40
N SER A 395 -10.06 14.72 25.91
CA SER A 395 -9.79 16.17 26.03
C SER A 395 -10.82 17.03 25.29
N THR A 396 -11.32 16.56 24.14
CA THR A 396 -12.28 17.31 23.31
C THR A 396 -13.71 17.25 23.86
N ARG A 397 -14.07 16.18 24.58
CA ARG A 397 -15.39 16.02 25.25
C ARG A 397 -15.45 16.60 26.67
N LEU A 398 -14.31 16.70 27.36
CA LEU A 398 -14.20 17.45 28.62
C LEU A 398 -14.44 18.95 28.44
N LEU A 399 -14.02 19.51 27.30
CA LEU A 399 -14.27 20.92 26.94
C LEU A 399 -15.74 21.20 26.56
N SER A 400 -16.54 20.16 26.28
CA SER A 400 -17.97 20.27 25.98
C SER A 400 -18.89 19.91 27.15
N SER A 401 -18.34 19.68 28.35
CA SER A 401 -19.08 19.33 29.58
C SER A 401 -20.02 18.10 29.42
N ASP A 402 -19.54 17.07 28.70
CA ASP A 402 -20.24 15.80 28.51
C ASP A 402 -20.02 14.87 29.74
N PRO A 403 -21.08 14.51 30.50
CA PRO A 403 -20.96 13.74 31.74
C PRO A 403 -20.41 12.31 31.56
N LEU A 404 -20.49 11.74 30.35
CA LEU A 404 -19.95 10.40 30.05
C LEU A 404 -18.42 10.34 30.08
N ALA A 405 -17.73 11.47 29.90
CA ALA A 405 -16.27 11.53 29.86
C ALA A 405 -15.63 11.47 31.27
N VAL A 406 -16.32 11.94 32.31
CA VAL A 406 -15.81 11.92 33.70
C VAL A 406 -15.94 10.51 34.29
N ARG A 407 -17.07 9.83 34.05
CA ARG A 407 -17.30 8.44 34.50
C ARG A 407 -16.39 7.40 33.83
N ALA A 408 -15.91 7.68 32.62
CA ALA A 408 -14.91 6.84 31.96
C ALA A 408 -13.55 6.90 32.66
N ILE A 409 -13.20 8.01 33.35
CA ILE A 409 -11.92 8.20 34.04
C ILE A 409 -11.92 7.49 35.40
N GLU A 410 -12.98 7.61 36.20
CA GLU A 410 -13.07 6.92 37.51
C GLU A 410 -13.17 5.39 37.36
N SER A 411 -13.84 4.95 36.30
CA SER A 411 -13.85 3.56 35.83
C SER A 411 -12.45 2.99 35.62
N ILE A 412 -11.52 3.77 35.06
CA ILE A 412 -10.15 3.37 34.75
C ILE A 412 -9.31 3.24 36.04
N VAL A 413 -9.56 4.09 37.03
CA VAL A 413 -8.84 4.10 38.32
C VAL A 413 -9.26 2.94 39.23
N LEU A 414 -10.54 2.53 39.21
CA LEU A 414 -11.08 1.50 40.11
C LEU A 414 -10.90 0.03 39.65
N ALA A 415 -10.46 -0.21 38.41
CA ALA A 415 -10.43 -1.56 37.82
C ALA A 415 -9.13 -2.38 38.02
N GLN A 416 -8.19 -1.94 38.86
CA GLN A 416 -6.89 -2.60 39.13
C GLN A 416 -6.23 -3.26 37.89
N SER A 417 -6.21 -2.53 36.78
CA SER A 417 -5.56 -2.98 35.55
C SER A 417 -4.04 -2.76 35.66
N PRO A 418 -3.16 -3.74 35.30
CA PRO A 418 -1.70 -3.63 35.45
C PRO A 418 -1.00 -2.63 34.50
N ALA A 419 -1.74 -1.75 33.84
CA ALA A 419 -1.21 -0.87 32.79
C ALA A 419 -1.80 0.54 32.88
N MET A 420 -1.48 1.28 33.95
CA MET A 420 -1.06 2.69 33.88
C MET A 420 -0.57 3.24 35.24
N ASP A 421 0.76 3.23 35.37
CA ASP A 421 1.74 4.01 36.14
C ASP A 421 1.44 4.51 37.58
N ILE A 422 2.07 3.86 38.58
CA ILE A 422 2.25 4.40 39.95
C ILE A 422 3.62 5.08 40.00
N ASN A 423 3.67 6.38 39.70
CA ASN A 423 4.91 7.16 39.83
C ASN A 423 5.11 7.71 41.27
N TRP A 424 4.76 6.95 42.33
CA TRP A 424 4.79 7.46 43.71
C TRP A 424 5.05 6.42 44.82
N ARG A 425 6.15 5.66 44.73
CA ARG A 425 6.87 5.18 45.92
C ARG A 425 8.37 5.06 45.61
N HIS A 426 9.12 6.06 46.06
CA HIS A 426 10.57 6.08 46.43
C HIS A 426 11.39 7.22 45.81
N GLU A 427 11.08 8.46 46.20
CA GLU A 427 12.13 9.42 46.60
C GLU A 427 11.76 10.01 47.97
N ALA A 428 12.19 9.32 49.04
CA ALA A 428 12.43 9.91 50.35
C ALA A 428 13.33 8.96 51.16
N ASN A 429 14.64 9.23 51.13
CA ASN A 429 15.72 8.90 52.07
C ASN A 429 15.56 7.68 53.01
N ILE A 430 16.55 6.77 52.97
CA ILE A 430 17.46 6.45 54.09
C ILE A 430 18.67 5.65 53.54
N VAL A 431 19.86 6.16 53.81
CA VAL A 431 21.18 5.52 53.66
C VAL A 431 21.28 4.35 54.65
N GLN A 432 22.10 3.32 54.32
CA GLN A 432 22.50 2.12 55.12
C GLN A 432 21.71 0.84 54.73
N LEU A 433 22.28 -0.29 54.31
CA LEU A 433 23.53 -0.94 54.69
C LEU A 433 24.12 -1.83 53.58
N VAL A 434 25.46 -1.87 53.59
CA VAL A 434 26.37 -2.78 52.88
C VAL A 434 26.47 -4.12 53.65
N GLY A 435 26.59 -5.28 52.96
CA GLY A 435 27.27 -6.49 53.48
C GLY A 435 26.55 -7.86 53.34
N MET A 436 27.02 -8.70 52.39
CA MET A 436 27.23 -10.18 52.29
C MET A 436 26.54 -11.20 53.27
N PRO A 437 26.55 -12.56 53.07
CA PRO A 437 26.52 -13.47 51.88
C PRO A 437 25.58 -14.73 52.03
N VAL A 438 25.65 -15.63 51.03
CA VAL A 438 25.12 -17.02 50.83
C VAL A 438 25.02 -17.94 52.08
N ILE A 439 23.99 -18.81 52.19
CA ILE A 439 23.98 -20.22 52.72
C ILE A 439 22.62 -20.93 52.48
N ASP A 440 22.69 -22.13 51.86
CA ASP A 440 21.87 -23.37 51.90
C ASP A 440 20.31 -23.45 51.75
N ARG A 441 19.88 -24.31 50.80
CA ARG A 441 18.54 -24.97 50.63
C ARG A 441 18.18 -25.80 51.89
N PRO A 442 16.92 -26.18 52.27
CA PRO A 442 15.78 -26.61 51.40
C PRO A 442 14.33 -26.38 51.90
N ARG A 443 13.33 -26.32 50.99
CA ARG A 443 11.99 -26.96 51.13
C ARG A 443 11.11 -26.71 49.90
N ALA A 444 11.17 -27.64 48.95
CA ALA A 444 10.03 -27.96 48.10
C ALA A 444 9.14 -28.92 48.89
N ALA A 445 7.96 -28.48 49.33
CA ALA A 445 6.87 -29.34 49.81
C ALA A 445 5.60 -28.52 50.09
N SER A 446 4.89 -28.06 49.06
CA SER A 446 3.44 -27.76 49.13
C SER A 446 2.83 -27.27 47.81
N TYR A 447 3.26 -27.76 46.64
CA TYR A 447 2.54 -27.46 45.40
C TYR A 447 1.74 -28.67 44.94
N ASP A 448 0.41 -28.48 44.87
CA ASP A 448 -0.55 -29.43 44.33
C ASP A 448 -0.34 -29.56 42.81
N PHE A 449 0.24 -30.68 42.40
CA PHE A 449 0.56 -30.97 41.00
C PHE A 449 -0.67 -31.21 40.12
N THR A 450 -1.86 -31.37 40.70
CA THR A 450 -3.09 -31.63 39.95
C THR A 450 -3.69 -30.36 39.33
N ALA A 451 -3.49 -29.22 39.99
CA ALA A 451 -3.81 -27.90 39.42
C ALA A 451 -2.77 -27.48 38.38
N PHE A 452 -1.50 -27.88 38.58
CA PHE A 452 -0.41 -27.62 37.65
C PHE A 452 -0.63 -28.34 36.31
N GLU A 453 -0.96 -29.63 36.29
CA GLU A 453 -1.18 -30.35 35.03
C GLU A 453 -2.38 -29.82 34.22
N LYS A 454 -3.49 -29.45 34.89
CA LYS A 454 -4.64 -28.81 34.21
C LYS A 454 -4.33 -27.40 33.71
N SER A 455 -3.48 -26.65 34.42
CA SER A 455 -3.01 -25.33 33.98
C SER A 455 -2.04 -25.45 32.80
N VAL A 456 -1.19 -26.48 32.78
CA VAL A 456 -0.29 -26.79 31.66
C VAL A 456 -1.08 -27.19 30.42
N GLU A 457 -2.11 -28.03 30.53
CA GLU A 457 -2.96 -28.44 29.40
C GLU A 457 -3.77 -27.27 28.81
N TYR A 458 -4.23 -26.34 29.67
CA TYR A 458 -4.92 -25.12 29.25
C TYR A 458 -3.97 -24.10 28.61
N MET A 459 -2.74 -23.99 29.12
CA MET A 459 -1.70 -23.10 28.59
C MET A 459 -1.09 -23.61 27.28
N ASP A 460 -0.94 -24.93 27.08
CA ASP A 460 -0.41 -25.49 25.82
C ASP A 460 -1.37 -25.30 24.63
N ARG A 461 -2.68 -25.15 24.90
CA ARG A 461 -3.67 -24.81 23.87
C ARG A 461 -3.69 -23.33 23.47
N ASN A 462 -3.02 -22.44 24.21
CA ASN A 462 -3.20 -20.99 24.07
C ASN A 462 -1.91 -20.14 24.07
N SER A 463 -0.69 -20.72 23.95
CA SER A 463 0.53 -19.94 24.18
C SER A 463 1.09 -19.20 22.94
N THR A 464 0.99 -17.87 22.93
CA THR A 464 1.83 -16.96 22.10
C THR A 464 2.62 -15.95 22.95
N ASP A 465 2.76 -16.20 24.26
CA ASP A 465 3.47 -15.30 25.19
C ASP A 465 5.01 -15.47 25.14
N PRO A 466 5.79 -14.40 24.81
CA PRO A 466 7.25 -14.43 24.74
C PRO A 466 7.98 -14.65 26.08
N GLN A 467 7.37 -14.30 27.22
CA GLN A 467 7.98 -14.52 28.54
C GLN A 467 7.97 -16.00 28.92
N PHE A 468 6.92 -16.71 28.51
CA PHE A 468 6.79 -18.16 28.71
C PHE A 468 7.77 -18.97 27.86
N ALA A 469 8.05 -18.53 26.63
CA ALA A 469 9.06 -19.13 25.77
C ALA A 469 10.48 -19.02 26.36
N ARG A 470 10.79 -17.89 27.03
CA ARG A 470 12.07 -17.69 27.73
C ARG A 470 12.22 -18.61 28.95
N ALA A 471 11.16 -18.81 29.73
CA ALA A 471 11.17 -19.74 30.87
C ALA A 471 11.35 -21.21 30.42
N ARG A 472 10.71 -21.60 29.30
CA ARG A 472 10.83 -22.94 28.70
C ARG A 472 12.26 -23.22 28.20
N SER A 473 12.94 -22.23 27.61
CA SER A 473 14.34 -22.35 27.19
C SER A 473 15.32 -22.43 28.36
N ARG A 474 15.07 -21.68 29.45
CA ARG A 474 15.86 -21.76 30.68
C ARG A 474 15.79 -23.15 31.32
N ALA A 475 14.60 -23.75 31.41
CA ALA A 475 14.42 -25.10 31.95
C ALA A 475 15.12 -26.17 31.07
N LYS A 476 14.96 -26.09 29.74
CA LYS A 476 15.64 -27.01 28.80
C LYS A 476 17.16 -26.91 28.85
N PHE A 477 17.71 -25.72 29.05
CA PHE A 477 19.16 -25.54 29.15
C PHE A 477 19.71 -26.14 30.46
N ALA A 478 19.00 -25.96 31.57
CA ALA A 478 19.34 -26.59 32.85
C ALA A 478 19.28 -28.13 32.76
N ASP A 479 18.24 -28.70 32.14
CA ASP A 479 18.13 -30.15 31.94
C ASP A 479 19.30 -30.71 31.09
N VAL A 480 19.73 -29.98 30.05
CA VAL A 480 20.88 -30.37 29.22
C VAL A 480 22.18 -30.32 30.01
N CYS A 481 22.38 -29.31 30.88
CA CYS A 481 23.54 -29.23 31.76
C CYS A 481 23.56 -30.39 32.78
N ASP A 482 22.41 -30.75 33.36
CA ASP A 482 22.28 -31.86 34.30
C ASP A 482 22.51 -33.23 33.63
N GLU A 483 22.06 -33.42 32.38
CA GLU A 483 22.30 -34.65 31.61
C GLU A 483 23.76 -34.81 31.16
N ILE A 484 24.43 -33.70 30.84
CA ILE A 484 25.87 -33.68 30.54
C ILE A 484 26.67 -33.98 31.81
N ALA A 485 26.29 -33.40 32.96
CA ALA A 485 26.89 -33.70 34.26
C ALA A 485 26.68 -35.15 34.69
N ALA A 486 25.58 -35.78 34.26
CA ALA A 486 25.29 -37.21 34.45
C ALA A 486 26.00 -38.14 33.45
N GLY A 487 26.83 -37.62 32.54
CA GLY A 487 27.67 -38.42 31.64
C GLY A 487 26.96 -39.06 30.46
N LYS A 488 25.76 -38.59 30.07
CA LYS A 488 25.03 -39.09 28.90
C LYS A 488 25.56 -38.47 27.60
N GLU A 489 25.61 -39.23 26.50
CA GLU A 489 26.01 -38.72 25.19
C GLU A 489 24.90 -37.89 24.54
N PHE A 490 25.24 -36.67 24.08
CA PHE A 490 24.28 -35.69 23.54
C PHE A 490 24.59 -35.24 22.11
N ARG A 491 23.54 -34.91 21.32
CA ARG A 491 23.62 -34.42 19.92
C ARG A 491 23.52 -32.89 19.83
N PHE A 492 24.42 -32.28 19.06
CA PHE A 492 24.72 -30.83 19.03
C PHE A 492 23.56 -29.91 18.56
N ASP A 493 22.60 -30.45 17.82
CA ASP A 493 21.60 -29.66 17.09
C ASP A 493 20.56 -28.97 18.01
N ALA A 494 20.30 -29.54 19.20
CA ALA A 494 19.33 -28.99 20.14
C ALA A 494 19.81 -27.69 20.85
N LEU A 495 21.13 -27.48 20.98
CA LEU A 495 21.70 -26.29 21.61
C LEU A 495 21.63 -25.05 20.70
N SER A 496 21.79 -25.25 19.38
CA SER A 496 21.71 -24.19 18.38
C SER A 496 20.29 -23.63 18.24
N GLU A 497 19.25 -24.46 18.41
CA GLU A 497 17.85 -24.02 18.40
C GLU A 497 17.48 -23.22 19.65
N ALA A 498 18.03 -23.59 20.82
CA ALA A 498 17.80 -22.86 22.06
C ALA A 498 18.44 -21.46 22.04
N ASN A 499 19.64 -21.35 21.46
CA ASN A 499 20.39 -20.08 21.40
C ASN A 499 19.92 -19.14 20.28
N GLY A 500 19.33 -19.66 19.21
CA GLY A 500 18.93 -18.88 18.02
C GLY A 500 17.60 -18.13 18.12
N ARG A 501 16.74 -18.40 19.12
CA ARG A 501 15.38 -17.84 19.17
C ARG A 501 15.16 -16.64 20.09
N TYR A 502 16.05 -16.32 21.03
CA TYR A 502 15.86 -15.16 21.94
C TYR A 502 17.19 -14.55 22.42
N PRO A 503 17.63 -13.39 21.89
CA PRO A 503 18.87 -12.75 22.31
C PRO A 503 18.77 -12.05 23.68
N LEU A 504 19.87 -12.12 24.45
CA LEU A 504 20.14 -11.60 25.81
C LEU A 504 20.14 -10.05 25.93
N GLY A 505 19.13 -9.39 25.36
CA GLY A 505 19.09 -7.92 25.28
C GLY A 505 18.57 -7.18 26.51
N THR A 506 17.96 -7.86 27.49
CA THR A 506 17.24 -7.18 28.60
C THR A 506 17.61 -7.67 30.01
N SER A 507 18.71 -8.40 30.19
CA SER A 507 19.13 -8.88 31.52
C SER A 507 20.00 -7.86 32.26
N ASN A 508 19.83 -7.79 33.59
CA ASN A 508 20.65 -6.93 34.45
C ASN A 508 22.09 -7.48 34.55
N LYS A 509 22.98 -6.72 35.21
CA LYS A 509 24.41 -7.06 35.32
C LYS A 509 24.65 -8.40 36.04
N ASP A 510 23.77 -8.77 36.96
CA ASP A 510 23.86 -10.01 37.75
C ASP A 510 23.36 -11.23 36.96
N GLU A 511 22.33 -11.07 36.14
CA GLU A 511 21.86 -12.12 35.20
C GLU A 511 22.84 -12.35 34.05
N ARG A 512 23.58 -11.32 33.60
CA ARG A 512 24.72 -11.48 32.68
C ARG A 512 25.85 -12.28 33.32
N ALA A 513 26.13 -12.04 34.60
CA ALA A 513 27.16 -12.80 35.34
C ALA A 513 26.76 -14.26 35.54
N TYR A 514 25.48 -14.55 35.80
CA TYR A 514 24.95 -15.91 35.92
C TYR A 514 25.09 -16.70 34.60
N TRP A 515 24.69 -16.10 33.47
CA TRP A 515 24.85 -16.73 32.15
C TRP A 515 26.32 -16.92 31.73
N GLN A 516 27.19 -15.97 32.07
CA GLN A 516 28.62 -16.10 31.82
C GLN A 516 29.27 -17.21 32.67
N ALA A 517 28.79 -17.45 33.88
CA ALA A 517 29.29 -18.54 34.74
C ALA A 517 28.91 -19.93 34.19
N ASP A 518 27.69 -20.10 33.68
CA ASP A 518 27.25 -21.36 33.06
C ASP A 518 27.91 -21.58 31.68
N GLU A 519 28.15 -20.52 30.90
CA GLU A 519 28.86 -20.58 29.62
C GLU A 519 30.37 -20.91 29.82
N GLN A 520 31.01 -20.36 30.85
CA GLN A 520 32.39 -20.73 31.23
C GLN A 520 32.49 -22.18 31.71
N THR A 521 31.48 -22.68 32.44
CA THR A 521 31.41 -24.08 32.88
C THR A 521 31.25 -25.02 31.67
N LEU A 522 30.42 -24.64 30.70
CA LEU A 522 30.26 -25.33 29.43
C LEU A 522 31.55 -25.33 28.59
N GLU A 523 32.24 -24.19 28.49
CA GLU A 523 33.54 -24.10 27.79
C GLU A 523 34.63 -24.96 28.45
N ALA A 524 34.67 -25.03 29.78
CA ALA A 524 35.63 -25.85 30.51
C ALA A 524 35.43 -27.36 30.24
N LEU A 525 34.17 -27.82 30.26
CA LEU A 525 33.80 -29.21 29.95
C LEU A 525 34.04 -29.56 28.47
N LEU A 526 33.80 -28.62 27.55
CA LEU A 526 34.11 -28.79 26.13
C LEU A 526 35.61 -28.89 25.87
N ARG A 527 36.44 -28.14 26.62
CA ARG A 527 37.91 -28.22 26.53
C ARG A 527 38.44 -29.55 27.05
N GLU A 528 37.91 -30.10 28.14
CA GLU A 528 38.27 -31.45 28.62
C GLU A 528 37.90 -32.54 27.61
N ARG A 529 36.71 -32.44 26.98
CA ARG A 529 36.26 -33.38 25.94
C ARG A 529 37.09 -33.28 24.65
N GLN A 530 37.53 -32.08 24.26
CA GLN A 530 38.42 -31.88 23.12
C GLN A 530 39.84 -32.40 23.39
N ARG A 531 40.31 -32.31 24.64
CA ARG A 531 41.58 -32.92 25.08
C ARG A 531 41.56 -34.44 24.98
N GLY A 532 40.40 -35.07 25.21
CA GLY A 532 40.19 -36.50 24.97
C GLY A 532 40.13 -36.89 23.48
N LYS A 533 39.77 -35.96 22.57
CA LYS A 533 39.69 -36.20 21.11
C LYS A 533 40.99 -35.92 20.35
N SER A 534 41.93 -35.16 20.91
CA SER A 534 43.17 -34.80 20.20
C SER A 534 44.22 -35.91 20.11
N MET A 535 43.92 -37.13 20.58
CA MET A 535 44.82 -38.28 20.45
C MET A 535 44.57 -39.15 19.20
N THR A 536 43.52 -38.90 18.39
CA THR A 536 43.10 -39.89 17.37
C THR A 536 42.82 -39.38 15.96
N ALA A 537 43.19 -38.16 15.56
CA ALA A 537 42.82 -37.66 14.24
C ALA A 537 43.91 -36.81 13.56
N ALA A 538 45.10 -37.39 13.40
CA ALA A 538 45.91 -37.11 12.23
C ALA A 538 45.59 -38.21 11.22
N GLU A 539 44.85 -37.90 10.15
CA GLU A 539 44.98 -38.49 8.80
C GLU A 539 43.80 -38.15 7.88
N THR A 540 44.15 -37.92 6.61
CA THR A 540 43.35 -37.91 5.36
C THR A 540 42.54 -36.67 4.96
N LYS A 541 43.02 -36.07 3.85
CA LYS A 541 42.40 -35.04 3.01
C LYS A 541 42.11 -35.65 1.62
N ALA A 542 40.93 -35.32 1.05
CA ALA A 542 40.45 -35.45 -0.35
C ALA A 542 40.03 -36.85 -0.89
N PRO A 543 39.24 -36.97 -2.00
CA PRO A 543 38.11 -36.17 -2.53
C PRO A 543 36.86 -37.06 -2.85
N ARG A 544 35.64 -36.71 -2.42
CA ARG A 544 34.41 -37.50 -2.72
C ARG A 544 33.22 -36.68 -3.27
N ALA A 545 33.34 -35.36 -3.38
CA ALA A 545 32.16 -34.50 -3.56
C ALA A 545 31.64 -34.37 -5.02
N GLU A 546 32.41 -34.72 -6.04
CA GLU A 546 32.02 -34.43 -7.45
C GLU A 546 31.26 -35.57 -8.16
N ALA A 547 31.16 -36.77 -7.58
CA ALA A 547 30.52 -37.92 -8.24
C ALA A 547 29.03 -38.16 -7.88
N GLU A 548 28.47 -37.45 -6.88
CA GLU A 548 27.10 -37.71 -6.36
C GLU A 548 26.00 -36.77 -6.93
N GLN A 549 26.31 -35.84 -7.83
CA GLN A 549 25.37 -34.80 -8.27
C GLN A 549 24.29 -35.25 -9.28
N SER A 550 24.37 -36.44 -9.89
CA SER A 550 23.54 -36.78 -11.06
C SER A 550 22.28 -37.65 -10.81
N LYS A 551 21.73 -37.74 -9.59
CA LYS A 551 20.62 -38.68 -9.28
C LYS A 551 19.41 -38.12 -8.53
N ARG A 552 19.26 -36.79 -8.40
CA ARG A 552 18.13 -36.18 -7.67
C ARG A 552 16.95 -35.87 -8.59
N GLN A 553 15.74 -36.29 -8.22
CA GLN A 553 14.50 -36.00 -8.97
C GLN A 553 13.84 -34.73 -8.40
N PHE A 554 13.81 -33.65 -9.18
CA PHE A 554 13.26 -32.36 -8.75
C PHE A 554 11.73 -32.27 -8.92
N ILE A 555 11.07 -31.57 -8.00
CA ILE A 555 9.60 -31.40 -7.94
C ILE A 555 9.23 -29.92 -7.75
N ALA A 556 8.07 -29.51 -8.29
CA ALA A 556 7.62 -28.13 -8.27
C ALA A 556 6.59 -27.90 -7.15
N VAL A 557 7.02 -27.27 -6.04
CA VAL A 557 6.21 -27.07 -4.83
C VAL A 557 5.85 -25.59 -4.66
N PRO A 558 4.56 -25.19 -4.72
CA PRO A 558 4.12 -23.85 -4.37
C PRO A 558 4.51 -23.46 -2.94
N PHE A 559 4.81 -22.20 -2.67
CA PHE A 559 5.26 -21.77 -1.34
C PHE A 559 4.26 -22.09 -0.22
N ALA A 560 2.96 -22.00 -0.50
CA ALA A 560 1.90 -22.35 0.44
C ALA A 560 1.87 -23.85 0.79
N GLU A 561 2.43 -24.71 -0.07
CA GLU A 561 2.46 -26.16 0.07
C GLU A 561 3.84 -26.68 0.51
N LYS A 562 4.79 -25.79 0.82
CA LYS A 562 6.16 -26.15 1.17
C LYS A 562 6.24 -27.07 2.39
N ASP A 563 5.37 -26.82 3.39
CA ASP A 563 5.35 -27.58 4.63
C ASP A 563 4.74 -28.96 4.39
N GLU A 564 3.82 -29.09 3.43
CA GLU A 564 3.24 -30.36 2.99
C GLU A 564 4.26 -31.20 2.21
N ALA A 565 5.00 -30.61 1.27
CA ALA A 565 6.05 -31.31 0.52
C ALA A 565 7.22 -31.72 1.41
N LYS A 566 7.59 -30.87 2.37
CA LYS A 566 8.60 -31.19 3.38
C LYS A 566 8.14 -32.35 4.28
N SER A 567 6.87 -32.36 4.67
CA SER A 567 6.27 -33.45 5.45
C SER A 567 6.18 -34.76 4.68
N ALA A 568 5.98 -34.70 3.36
CA ALA A 568 6.02 -35.86 2.47
C ALA A 568 7.44 -36.43 2.25
N GLY A 569 8.50 -35.68 2.62
CA GLY A 569 9.90 -36.13 2.57
C GLY A 569 10.77 -35.44 1.52
N ALA A 570 10.27 -34.40 0.85
CA ALA A 570 11.06 -33.62 -0.10
C ALA A 570 12.14 -32.78 0.60
N LYS A 571 13.26 -32.55 -0.08
CA LYS A 571 14.37 -31.73 0.41
C LYS A 571 14.61 -30.52 -0.49
N TRP A 572 15.05 -29.42 0.09
CA TRP A 572 15.42 -28.21 -0.66
C TRP A 572 16.90 -28.26 -1.07
N SER A 573 17.18 -28.10 -2.36
CA SER A 573 18.53 -27.87 -2.88
C SER A 573 18.83 -26.38 -2.84
N ARG A 574 19.86 -25.98 -2.09
CA ARG A 574 20.29 -24.57 -2.04
C ARG A 574 21.01 -24.11 -3.31
N ALA A 575 21.72 -25.03 -3.98
CA ALA A 575 22.45 -24.73 -5.23
C ALA A 575 21.46 -24.51 -6.39
N GLU A 576 20.53 -25.44 -6.56
CA GLU A 576 19.54 -25.47 -7.66
C GLU A 576 18.20 -24.82 -7.26
N LYS A 577 18.17 -24.10 -6.13
CA LYS A 577 16.98 -23.42 -5.56
C LYS A 577 15.64 -24.14 -5.82
N SER A 578 15.59 -25.44 -5.56
CA SER A 578 14.48 -26.31 -5.96
C SER A 578 14.25 -27.44 -4.95
N TRP A 579 13.00 -27.88 -4.84
CA TRP A 579 12.65 -29.07 -4.06
C TRP A 579 12.98 -30.33 -4.86
N TYR A 580 13.49 -31.36 -4.20
CA TYR A 580 13.79 -32.66 -4.81
C TYR A 580 13.41 -33.82 -3.90
N ILE A 581 13.12 -34.96 -4.52
CA ILE A 581 12.88 -36.24 -3.87
C ILE A 581 14.25 -36.87 -3.58
N PRO A 582 14.58 -37.17 -2.31
CA PRO A 582 15.82 -37.86 -1.95
C PRO A 582 15.91 -39.25 -2.56
N GLU A 583 17.11 -39.70 -2.92
CA GLU A 583 17.33 -41.05 -3.47
C GLU A 583 16.82 -42.11 -2.47
N GLY A 584 15.93 -42.99 -2.94
CA GLY A 584 15.29 -44.06 -2.15
C GLY A 584 13.95 -43.71 -1.49
N ALA A 585 13.45 -42.48 -1.62
CA ALA A 585 12.11 -42.12 -1.16
C ALA A 585 11.03 -42.57 -2.16
N ASP A 586 9.87 -43.01 -1.67
CA ASP A 586 8.72 -43.38 -2.51
C ASP A 586 8.24 -42.14 -3.30
N PRO A 587 8.19 -42.17 -4.65
CA PRO A 587 7.74 -41.05 -5.45
C PRO A 587 6.22 -40.81 -5.41
N ALA A 588 5.41 -41.78 -4.95
CA ALA A 588 3.95 -41.70 -4.99
C ALA A 588 3.34 -40.48 -4.25
N PRO A 589 3.80 -40.09 -3.03
CA PRO A 589 3.31 -38.91 -2.32
C PRO A 589 3.62 -37.59 -3.04
N PHE A 590 4.60 -37.59 -3.95
CA PHE A 590 5.03 -36.40 -4.67
C PHE A 590 4.40 -36.26 -6.05
N ALA A 591 3.48 -37.16 -6.42
CA ALA A 591 2.87 -37.21 -7.76
C ALA A 591 2.22 -35.87 -8.16
N LYS A 592 1.66 -35.13 -7.19
CA LYS A 592 1.05 -33.81 -7.42
C LYS A 592 2.05 -32.69 -7.76
N TRP A 593 3.33 -32.87 -7.43
CA TRP A 593 4.43 -31.95 -7.72
C TRP A 593 5.43 -32.51 -8.75
N THR A 594 5.20 -33.73 -9.25
CA THR A 594 6.08 -34.42 -10.20
C THR A 594 5.72 -34.04 -11.63
N VAL A 595 6.70 -33.52 -12.38
CA VAL A 595 6.52 -33.13 -13.79
C VAL A 595 6.75 -34.36 -14.67
N LYS A 596 5.76 -34.75 -15.50
CA LYS A 596 5.88 -35.86 -16.44
C LYS A 596 6.88 -35.48 -17.57
N ASP A 597 7.83 -36.38 -17.83
CA ASP A 597 9.06 -36.07 -18.57
C ASP A 597 8.96 -36.31 -20.10
N LYS A 598 9.73 -35.47 -20.82
CA LYS A 598 10.27 -35.51 -22.20
C LYS A 598 9.36 -35.75 -23.42
N LEU A 599 9.39 -34.78 -24.35
CA LEU A 599 9.12 -34.94 -25.78
C LEU A 599 10.30 -34.39 -26.60
N PRO A 600 10.52 -34.87 -27.84
CA PRO A 600 11.73 -34.60 -28.63
C PRO A 600 11.85 -33.13 -29.07
N GLU A 601 13.07 -32.67 -29.35
CA GLU A 601 13.34 -31.34 -29.94
C GLU A 601 12.70 -31.22 -31.33
N PRO A 602 11.95 -30.14 -31.63
CA PRO A 602 11.34 -29.93 -32.94
C PRO A 602 12.17 -29.03 -33.86
N ASP A 603 11.99 -29.27 -35.17
CA ASP A 603 12.68 -28.67 -36.32
C ASP A 603 12.41 -27.16 -36.60
N LEU A 604 11.61 -26.46 -35.79
CA LEU A 604 11.14 -25.09 -36.07
C LEU A 604 11.41 -24.13 -34.91
N SER A 605 11.84 -22.90 -35.23
CA SER A 605 12.03 -21.86 -34.21
C SER A 605 10.68 -21.41 -33.62
N PRO A 606 10.62 -21.01 -32.33
CA PRO A 606 9.38 -20.58 -31.67
C PRO A 606 8.64 -19.44 -32.39
N GLN A 607 9.36 -18.52 -33.03
CA GLN A 607 8.76 -17.46 -33.84
C GLN A 607 8.00 -18.01 -35.05
N LYS A 608 8.54 -19.04 -35.72
CA LYS A 608 7.89 -19.67 -36.88
C LYS A 608 6.71 -20.53 -36.48
N GLU A 609 6.80 -21.20 -35.34
CA GLU A 609 5.68 -21.95 -34.77
C GLU A 609 4.54 -21.01 -34.36
N PHE A 610 4.85 -19.86 -33.76
CA PHE A 610 3.84 -18.85 -33.45
C PHE A 610 3.21 -18.27 -34.71
N ALA A 611 4.00 -18.02 -35.76
CA ALA A 611 3.49 -17.57 -37.05
C ALA A 611 2.45 -18.55 -37.62
N GLN A 612 2.70 -19.86 -37.51
CA GLN A 612 1.76 -20.89 -37.92
C GLN A 612 0.47 -20.87 -37.07
N ALA A 613 0.58 -20.69 -35.76
CA ALA A 613 -0.57 -20.59 -34.86
C ALA A 613 -1.43 -19.35 -35.17
N LEU A 614 -0.80 -18.18 -35.37
CA LEU A 614 -1.49 -16.95 -35.77
C LEU A 614 -2.29 -17.16 -37.06
N LYS A 615 -1.68 -17.81 -38.06
CA LYS A 615 -2.32 -18.14 -39.33
C LYS A 615 -3.48 -19.13 -39.17
N SER A 616 -3.36 -20.14 -38.30
CA SER A 616 -4.46 -21.10 -38.05
C SER A 616 -5.68 -20.46 -37.39
N TYR A 617 -5.48 -19.38 -36.62
CA TYR A 617 -6.57 -18.58 -36.04
C TYR A 617 -7.04 -17.43 -36.95
N GLY A 618 -6.59 -17.44 -38.20
CA GLY A 618 -7.05 -16.55 -39.26
C GLY A 618 -6.42 -15.15 -39.23
N LEU A 619 -5.31 -14.93 -38.52
CA LEU A 619 -4.54 -13.69 -38.58
C LEU A 619 -3.59 -13.75 -39.80
N GLU A 620 -3.57 -12.68 -40.59
CA GLU A 620 -2.76 -12.57 -41.81
C GLU A 620 -1.58 -11.64 -41.55
N LEU A 621 -0.37 -12.21 -41.58
CA LEU A 621 0.89 -11.51 -41.36
C LEU A 621 1.80 -11.64 -42.58
N ASP A 622 2.47 -10.54 -42.91
CA ASP A 622 3.57 -10.51 -43.88
C ASP A 622 4.90 -10.66 -43.12
N GLY A 623 5.41 -11.89 -43.02
CA GLY A 623 6.67 -12.21 -42.35
C GLY A 623 6.51 -12.88 -40.98
N ASP A 624 7.62 -12.98 -40.24
CA ASP A 624 7.65 -13.56 -38.90
C ASP A 624 7.04 -12.58 -37.86
N PRO A 625 6.32 -13.07 -36.83
CA PRO A 625 5.71 -12.22 -35.82
C PRO A 625 6.73 -11.59 -34.86
N ASP A 626 6.48 -10.34 -34.48
CA ASP A 626 7.27 -9.63 -33.46
C ASP A 626 6.95 -10.18 -32.06
N MET A 627 7.96 -10.78 -31.43
CA MET A 627 7.85 -11.40 -30.11
C MET A 627 8.39 -10.50 -28.98
N ASP A 628 8.01 -9.23 -28.99
CA ASP A 628 8.54 -8.17 -28.11
C ASP A 628 7.65 -7.88 -26.87
N GLY A 629 6.65 -8.73 -26.62
CA GLY A 629 5.67 -8.60 -25.54
C GLY A 629 4.58 -7.55 -25.78
N LYS A 630 4.62 -6.80 -26.89
CA LYS A 630 3.65 -5.73 -27.21
C LYS A 630 2.51 -6.23 -28.07
N TRP A 631 1.39 -5.53 -28.01
CA TRP A 631 0.23 -5.82 -28.85
C TRP A 631 0.41 -5.30 -30.27
N HIS A 632 0.36 -6.21 -31.23
CA HIS A 632 0.44 -5.95 -32.66
C HIS A 632 -0.92 -6.16 -33.32
N ARG A 633 -1.32 -5.23 -34.20
CA ARG A 633 -2.60 -5.28 -34.94
C ARG A 633 -2.37 -5.73 -36.36
N VAL A 634 -3.12 -6.76 -36.77
CA VAL A 634 -2.99 -7.42 -38.07
C VAL A 634 -4.35 -7.65 -38.72
N PRO A 635 -4.44 -7.72 -40.06
CA PRO A 635 -5.63 -8.18 -40.74
C PRO A 635 -5.99 -9.61 -40.34
N VAL A 636 -7.26 -9.98 -40.49
CA VAL A 636 -7.72 -11.37 -40.44
C VAL A 636 -8.40 -11.74 -41.75
N THR A 637 -8.45 -13.03 -42.07
CA THR A 637 -9.07 -13.52 -43.29
C THR A 637 -10.50 -13.00 -43.46
N GLY A 638 -10.76 -12.33 -44.59
CA GLY A 638 -12.02 -11.66 -44.90
C GLY A 638 -12.11 -10.19 -44.45
N ASP A 639 -11.04 -9.59 -43.93
CA ASP A 639 -10.89 -8.13 -43.81
C ASP A 639 -10.83 -7.47 -45.20
N LYS A 640 -11.49 -6.32 -45.36
CA LYS A 640 -11.46 -5.53 -46.60
C LYS A 640 -10.67 -4.25 -46.39
N GLY A 641 -9.75 -3.94 -47.30
CA GLY A 641 -8.93 -2.72 -47.23
C GLY A 641 -7.97 -2.72 -46.05
N ALA A 642 -7.87 -1.61 -45.31
CA ALA A 642 -6.92 -1.43 -44.21
C ALA A 642 -7.41 -1.95 -42.84
N GLN A 643 -8.43 -2.83 -42.82
CA GLN A 643 -8.98 -3.37 -41.58
C GLN A 643 -7.98 -4.30 -40.88
N LYS A 644 -7.90 -4.20 -39.54
CA LYS A 644 -7.00 -4.99 -38.69
C LYS A 644 -7.76 -5.60 -37.52
N ASN A 645 -8.61 -6.58 -37.80
CA ASN A 645 -9.45 -7.23 -36.79
C ASN A 645 -8.75 -8.40 -36.07
N GLY A 646 -7.44 -8.55 -36.24
CA GLY A 646 -6.57 -9.43 -35.46
C GLY A 646 -5.68 -8.64 -34.51
N ALA A 647 -5.37 -9.24 -33.37
CA ALA A 647 -4.34 -8.76 -32.46
C ALA A 647 -3.52 -9.92 -31.92
N TYR A 648 -2.22 -9.72 -31.75
CA TYR A 648 -1.36 -10.69 -31.07
C TYR A 648 -0.31 -10.00 -30.21
N ARG A 649 0.29 -10.74 -29.29
CA ARG A 649 1.56 -10.38 -28.66
C ARG A 649 2.32 -11.66 -28.34
N GLY A 650 3.61 -11.68 -28.66
CA GLY A 650 4.48 -12.82 -28.42
C GLY A 650 5.57 -12.48 -27.41
N PHE A 651 6.02 -13.47 -26.67
CA PHE A 651 7.04 -13.39 -25.62
C PHE A 651 8.13 -14.41 -25.93
N LEU A 652 9.40 -14.00 -25.86
CA LEU A 652 10.56 -14.90 -25.96
C LEU A 652 11.21 -15.18 -24.60
N ASP A 653 10.83 -14.43 -23.57
CA ASP A 653 11.28 -14.62 -22.19
C ASP A 653 10.62 -15.85 -21.56
N GLY A 654 11.42 -16.70 -20.91
CA GLY A 654 10.94 -17.96 -20.35
C GLY A 654 10.64 -19.02 -21.43
N ARG A 655 9.46 -19.66 -21.38
CA ARG A 655 8.99 -20.52 -22.47
C ARG A 655 8.27 -19.62 -23.47
N PRO A 656 8.73 -19.55 -24.74
CA PRO A 656 8.11 -18.68 -25.71
C PRO A 656 6.60 -18.94 -25.79
N ALA A 657 5.83 -17.88 -25.68
CA ALA A 657 4.38 -17.94 -25.57
C ALA A 657 3.77 -16.70 -26.21
N GLY A 658 2.47 -16.72 -26.45
CA GLY A 658 1.80 -15.60 -27.09
C GLY A 658 0.31 -15.59 -26.85
N ASN A 659 -0.29 -14.42 -26.99
CA ASN A 659 -1.73 -14.26 -27.02
C ASN A 659 -2.15 -13.98 -28.46
N ILE A 660 -3.24 -14.64 -28.87
CA ILE A 660 -3.85 -14.52 -30.19
C ILE A 660 -5.28 -14.06 -29.99
N THR A 661 -5.71 -13.06 -30.74
CA THR A 661 -7.08 -12.55 -30.69
C THR A 661 -7.57 -12.26 -32.10
N ASN A 662 -8.73 -12.84 -32.43
CA ASN A 662 -9.46 -12.55 -33.64
C ASN A 662 -10.81 -11.95 -33.26
N TYR A 663 -10.96 -10.63 -33.42
CA TYR A 663 -12.16 -9.91 -33.02
C TYR A 663 -13.37 -10.20 -33.92
N LYS A 664 -13.18 -10.80 -35.10
CA LYS A 664 -14.28 -11.20 -35.99
C LYS A 664 -14.90 -12.54 -35.60
N SER A 665 -14.09 -13.51 -35.22
CA SER A 665 -14.57 -14.81 -34.75
C SER A 665 -14.80 -14.86 -33.23
N GLY A 666 -14.39 -13.83 -32.49
CA GLY A 666 -14.44 -13.79 -31.03
C GLY A 666 -13.41 -14.70 -30.34
N THR A 667 -12.42 -15.18 -31.09
CA THR A 667 -11.44 -16.15 -30.58
C THR A 667 -10.36 -15.43 -29.78
N HIS A 668 -10.07 -15.94 -28.58
CA HIS A 668 -9.00 -15.48 -27.71
C HIS A 668 -8.19 -16.68 -27.22
N GLU A 669 -6.98 -16.83 -27.73
CA GLU A 669 -6.19 -18.05 -27.52
C GLU A 669 -4.82 -17.75 -26.95
N LYS A 670 -4.32 -18.71 -26.18
CA LYS A 670 -2.96 -18.69 -25.63
C LYS A 670 -2.15 -19.74 -26.37
N TRP A 671 -1.10 -19.28 -27.05
CA TRP A 671 -0.14 -20.15 -27.69
C TRP A 671 1.11 -20.28 -26.81
N VAL A 672 1.73 -21.45 -26.83
CA VAL A 672 2.98 -21.74 -26.14
C VAL A 672 3.81 -22.63 -27.05
N ALA A 673 5.08 -22.28 -27.27
CA ALA A 673 5.97 -23.02 -28.15
C ALA A 673 6.09 -24.50 -27.75
N VAL A 674 5.95 -25.36 -28.73
CA VAL A 674 6.23 -26.79 -28.70
C VAL A 674 7.74 -26.94 -28.90
N GLY A 675 8.44 -27.50 -27.89
CA GLY A 675 9.85 -27.90 -28.06
C GLY A 675 10.90 -27.22 -27.20
N VAL A 676 10.62 -26.08 -26.57
CA VAL A 676 11.59 -25.46 -25.64
C VAL A 676 11.45 -26.12 -24.27
N ALA A 677 12.38 -27.01 -23.94
CA ALA A 677 12.47 -27.64 -22.64
C ALA A 677 12.96 -26.63 -21.60
N LEU A 678 12.03 -25.92 -20.93
CA LEU A 678 12.34 -25.33 -19.62
C LEU A 678 12.64 -26.46 -18.64
N THR A 679 13.76 -26.38 -17.92
CA THR A 679 14.09 -27.26 -16.80
C THR A 679 12.98 -27.22 -15.75
N GLY A 680 12.82 -28.28 -14.93
CA GLY A 680 11.83 -28.28 -13.85
C GLY A 680 11.99 -27.11 -12.87
N GLU A 681 13.23 -26.65 -12.74
CA GLU A 681 13.68 -25.52 -11.93
C GLU A 681 13.24 -24.17 -12.49
N ASP A 682 13.42 -23.93 -13.80
CA ASP A 682 12.96 -22.69 -14.44
C ASP A 682 11.43 -22.57 -14.43
N ARG A 683 10.71 -23.71 -14.56
CA ARG A 683 9.24 -23.73 -14.49
C ARG A 683 8.73 -23.38 -13.09
N ALA A 684 9.34 -23.93 -12.05
CA ALA A 684 8.97 -23.64 -10.66
C ALA A 684 9.24 -22.17 -10.30
N ARG A 685 10.37 -21.61 -10.75
CA ARG A 685 10.72 -20.19 -10.54
C ARG A 685 9.72 -19.25 -11.23
N ILE A 686 9.46 -19.46 -12.52
CA ILE A 686 8.53 -18.62 -13.30
C ILE A 686 7.10 -18.72 -12.77
N GLN A 687 6.67 -19.89 -12.30
CA GLN A 687 5.35 -20.08 -11.73
C GLN A 687 5.20 -19.44 -10.34
N ALA A 688 6.27 -19.42 -9.54
CA ALA A 688 6.32 -18.70 -8.27
C ALA A 688 6.30 -17.18 -8.47
N GLU A 689 7.07 -16.66 -9.42
CA GLU A 689 7.07 -15.24 -9.80
C GLU A 689 5.68 -14.81 -10.33
N ALA A 690 5.05 -15.62 -11.19
CA ALA A 690 3.70 -15.35 -11.68
C ALA A 690 2.61 -15.45 -10.59
N ALA A 691 2.83 -16.25 -9.54
CA ALA A 691 1.94 -16.29 -8.37
C ALA A 691 2.10 -15.02 -7.52
N GLN A 692 3.34 -14.57 -7.29
CA GLN A 692 3.62 -13.32 -6.57
C GLN A 692 3.03 -12.11 -7.29
N VAL A 693 3.26 -11.99 -8.60
CA VAL A 693 2.70 -10.90 -9.41
C VAL A 693 1.16 -10.90 -9.41
N ARG A 694 0.51 -12.08 -9.32
CA ARG A 694 -0.95 -12.16 -9.17
C ARG A 694 -1.41 -11.69 -7.80
N ALA A 695 -0.71 -12.09 -6.73
CA ALA A 695 -1.00 -11.66 -5.37
C ALA A 695 -0.84 -10.14 -5.21
N ASP A 696 0.21 -9.55 -5.79
CA ASP A 696 0.47 -8.10 -5.72
C ASP A 696 -0.62 -7.30 -6.47
N ARG A 697 -1.05 -7.78 -7.65
CA ARG A 697 -2.19 -7.18 -8.38
C ARG A 697 -3.49 -7.27 -7.60
N GLU A 698 -3.72 -8.38 -6.91
CA GLU A 698 -4.92 -8.57 -6.08
C GLU A 698 -4.91 -7.64 -4.87
N ALA A 699 -3.78 -7.51 -4.18
CA ALA A 699 -3.59 -6.54 -3.10
C ALA A 699 -3.81 -5.09 -3.57
N GLN A 700 -3.28 -4.73 -4.75
CA GLN A 700 -3.47 -3.40 -5.34
C GLN A 700 -4.93 -3.14 -5.73
N ARG A 701 -5.65 -4.17 -6.22
CA ARG A 701 -7.08 -4.08 -6.53
C ARG A 701 -7.90 -3.81 -5.26
N LEU A 702 -7.58 -4.49 -4.16
CA LEU A 702 -8.25 -4.31 -2.87
C LEU A 702 -8.01 -2.92 -2.28
N ASP A 703 -6.78 -2.41 -2.30
CA ASP A 703 -6.46 -1.05 -1.82
C ASP A 703 -7.16 0.03 -2.67
N SER A 704 -7.18 -0.14 -3.99
CA SER A 704 -7.88 0.78 -4.91
C SER A 704 -9.40 0.76 -4.65
N ALA A 705 -9.97 -0.42 -4.44
CA ALA A 705 -11.39 -0.59 -4.11
C ALA A 705 -11.76 0.08 -2.77
N GLU A 706 -10.92 -0.04 -1.74
CA GLU A 706 -11.10 0.63 -0.43
C GLU A 706 -11.09 2.16 -0.56
N LYS A 707 -10.17 2.71 -1.36
CA LYS A 707 -10.12 4.16 -1.62
C LYS A 707 -11.36 4.62 -2.38
N ALA A 708 -11.77 3.88 -3.41
CA ALA A 708 -12.97 4.18 -4.16
C ALA A 708 -14.24 4.07 -3.30
N ALA A 709 -14.30 3.13 -2.35
CA ALA A 709 -15.40 3.00 -1.39
C ALA A 709 -15.54 4.25 -0.50
N LYS A 710 -14.43 4.83 -0.03
CA LYS A 710 -14.44 6.11 0.72
C LYS A 710 -14.99 7.26 -0.13
N VAL A 711 -14.59 7.33 -1.40
CA VAL A 711 -15.11 8.32 -2.35
C VAL A 711 -16.60 8.10 -2.61
N ALA A 712 -17.02 6.85 -2.84
CA ALA A 712 -18.42 6.47 -3.02
C ALA A 712 -19.27 6.87 -1.81
N TYR A 713 -18.78 6.65 -0.58
CA TYR A 713 -19.41 7.11 0.64
C TYR A 713 -19.54 8.64 0.69
N GLY A 714 -18.47 9.36 0.36
CA GLY A 714 -18.49 10.82 0.28
C GLY A 714 -19.51 11.33 -0.73
N ILE A 715 -19.60 10.72 -1.91
CA ILE A 715 -20.62 11.06 -2.91
C ILE A 715 -22.01 10.79 -2.33
N TRP A 716 -22.28 9.56 -1.89
CA TRP A 716 -23.59 9.13 -1.40
C TRP A 716 -24.11 9.97 -0.23
N ALA A 717 -23.24 10.32 0.73
CA ALA A 717 -23.58 11.09 1.91
C ALA A 717 -23.93 12.55 1.59
N ASN A 718 -23.26 13.16 0.60
CA ASN A 718 -23.44 14.57 0.25
C ASN A 718 -24.53 14.82 -0.80
N LEU A 719 -25.15 13.78 -1.36
CA LEU A 719 -26.26 13.96 -2.28
C LEU A 719 -27.52 14.45 -1.54
N PRO A 720 -28.12 15.57 -2.00
CA PRO A 720 -29.03 16.40 -1.22
C PRO A 720 -30.42 15.80 -1.02
N ALA A 721 -30.88 14.93 -1.93
CA ALA A 721 -32.23 14.36 -1.87
C ALA A 721 -32.30 12.99 -2.57
N SER A 722 -33.33 12.22 -2.21
CA SER A 722 -33.77 11.06 -2.98
C SER A 722 -34.15 11.48 -4.39
N ALA A 723 -33.91 10.60 -5.37
CA ALA A 723 -34.36 10.85 -6.73
C ALA A 723 -35.89 10.75 -6.81
N THR A 724 -36.48 11.43 -7.77
CA THR A 724 -37.87 11.27 -8.18
C THR A 724 -37.95 11.31 -9.71
N PRO A 725 -39.04 10.84 -10.34
CA PRO A 725 -39.22 10.99 -11.78
C PRO A 725 -39.10 12.45 -12.26
N GLU A 726 -39.51 13.43 -11.45
CA GLU A 726 -39.46 14.85 -11.78
C GLU A 726 -38.03 15.41 -11.74
N THR A 727 -37.19 14.88 -10.85
CA THR A 727 -35.81 15.34 -10.66
C THR A 727 -34.78 14.55 -11.46
N CYS A 728 -35.15 13.37 -11.97
CA CYS A 728 -34.26 12.46 -12.66
C CYS A 728 -34.82 12.02 -14.03
N PRO A 729 -34.26 12.52 -15.15
CA PRO A 729 -34.71 12.16 -16.50
C PRO A 729 -34.64 10.66 -16.81
N TYR A 730 -33.70 9.93 -16.20
CA TYR A 730 -33.60 8.48 -16.36
C TYR A 730 -34.84 7.76 -15.82
N LEU A 731 -35.29 8.14 -14.61
CA LEU A 731 -36.49 7.54 -14.00
C LEU A 731 -37.75 7.93 -14.78
N ALA A 732 -37.87 9.18 -15.23
CA ALA A 732 -38.97 9.62 -16.08
C ALA A 732 -39.04 8.82 -17.38
N GLY A 733 -37.91 8.66 -18.09
CA GLY A 733 -37.85 7.91 -19.35
C GLY A 733 -38.10 6.40 -19.17
N LYS A 734 -37.70 5.84 -18.03
CA LYS A 734 -38.02 4.45 -17.69
C LYS A 734 -39.44 4.26 -17.14
N GLY A 735 -40.05 5.29 -16.57
CA GLY A 735 -41.39 5.22 -15.98
C GLY A 735 -41.46 4.28 -14.78
N VAL A 736 -40.40 4.27 -13.96
CA VAL A 736 -40.25 3.42 -12.77
C VAL A 736 -39.99 4.25 -11.52
N GLY A 737 -40.36 3.73 -10.34
CA GLY A 737 -40.18 4.40 -9.06
C GLY A 737 -38.71 4.61 -8.62
N ALA A 738 -38.53 5.53 -7.69
CA ALA A 738 -37.25 5.78 -7.02
C ALA A 738 -37.21 5.04 -5.66
N HIS A 739 -36.43 3.97 -5.59
CA HIS A 739 -36.38 3.07 -4.44
C HIS A 739 -34.96 3.02 -3.88
N GLY A 740 -34.68 3.83 -2.85
CA GLY A 740 -33.37 3.89 -2.19
C GLY A 740 -32.24 4.45 -3.07
N VAL A 741 -32.58 5.34 -4.00
CA VAL A 741 -31.66 5.96 -4.96
C VAL A 741 -31.72 7.48 -4.87
N LYS A 742 -30.61 8.15 -5.21
CA LYS A 742 -30.46 9.60 -5.12
C LYS A 742 -30.20 10.22 -6.48
N VAL A 743 -30.27 11.55 -6.56
CA VAL A 743 -29.97 12.30 -7.79
C VAL A 743 -28.84 13.30 -7.54
N ASP A 744 -27.91 13.43 -8.50
CA ASP A 744 -26.84 14.42 -8.44
C ASP A 744 -27.29 15.81 -8.94
N GLY A 745 -26.43 16.81 -8.77
CA GLY A 745 -26.73 18.19 -9.20
C GLY A 745 -26.90 18.37 -10.72
N ALA A 746 -26.59 17.34 -11.52
CA ALA A 746 -26.79 17.31 -12.96
C ALA A 746 -28.01 16.47 -13.38
N GLY A 747 -28.83 16.01 -12.42
CA GLY A 747 -30.02 15.19 -12.68
C GLY A 747 -29.74 13.70 -12.94
N LYS A 748 -28.50 13.23 -12.74
CA LYS A 748 -28.16 11.81 -12.96
C LYS A 748 -28.62 10.98 -11.76
N LEU A 749 -29.21 9.82 -12.05
CA LEU A 749 -29.53 8.84 -11.02
C LEU A 749 -28.24 8.29 -10.44
N VAL A 750 -28.15 8.22 -9.10
CA VAL A 750 -27.05 7.60 -8.37
C VAL A 750 -27.59 6.42 -7.59
N ILE A 751 -27.10 5.23 -7.91
CA ILE A 751 -27.52 3.97 -7.32
C ILE A 751 -26.35 3.42 -6.48
N PRO A 752 -26.51 3.20 -5.16
CA PRO A 752 -25.44 2.67 -4.34
C PRO A 752 -25.26 1.17 -4.58
N ALA A 753 -24.02 0.68 -4.64
CA ALA A 753 -23.75 -0.76 -4.69
C ALA A 753 -23.03 -1.19 -3.42
N ARG A 754 -23.71 -1.99 -2.62
CA ARG A 754 -23.29 -2.46 -1.30
C ARG A 754 -23.04 -3.96 -1.31
N ASP A 755 -22.15 -4.45 -0.45
CA ASP A 755 -22.06 -5.89 -0.23
C ASP A 755 -23.21 -6.41 0.66
N ALA A 756 -23.19 -7.71 0.95
CA ALA A 756 -24.22 -8.37 1.76
C ALA A 756 -24.30 -7.83 3.20
N ASP A 757 -23.20 -7.25 3.72
CA ASP A 757 -23.10 -6.62 5.04
C ASP A 757 -23.50 -5.14 5.02
N GLY A 758 -23.83 -4.60 3.85
CA GLY A 758 -24.30 -3.23 3.68
C GLY A 758 -23.20 -2.19 3.48
N LYS A 759 -21.93 -2.59 3.41
CA LYS A 759 -20.81 -1.69 3.12
C LYS A 759 -20.89 -1.19 1.69
N LEU A 760 -20.80 0.13 1.51
CA LEU A 760 -20.82 0.76 0.20
C LEU A 760 -19.45 0.65 -0.48
N TRP A 761 -19.38 -0.07 -1.59
CA TRP A 761 -18.13 -0.24 -2.36
C TRP A 761 -18.04 0.69 -3.56
N THR A 762 -19.18 1.02 -4.17
CA THR A 762 -19.22 1.90 -5.34
C THR A 762 -20.61 2.51 -5.52
N VAL A 763 -20.72 3.43 -6.49
CA VAL A 763 -21.99 4.00 -6.98
C VAL A 763 -22.04 3.87 -8.50
N GLN A 764 -23.23 3.59 -9.03
CA GLN A 764 -23.53 3.65 -10.46
C GLN A 764 -24.28 4.94 -10.77
N PHE A 765 -23.81 5.68 -11.77
CA PHE A 765 -24.49 6.84 -12.33
C PHE A 765 -25.28 6.42 -13.57
N ALA A 766 -26.57 6.75 -13.64
CA ALA A 766 -27.39 6.52 -14.82
C ALA A 766 -28.01 7.83 -15.33
N SER A 767 -27.83 8.10 -16.63
CA SER A 767 -28.45 9.22 -17.35
C SER A 767 -29.04 8.73 -18.68
N ALA A 768 -29.61 9.65 -19.47
CA ALA A 768 -30.07 9.36 -20.83
C ALA A 768 -28.93 8.86 -21.75
N ASP A 769 -27.70 9.32 -21.51
CA ASP A 769 -26.51 8.97 -22.31
C ASP A 769 -25.86 7.63 -21.91
N GLY A 770 -26.43 6.93 -20.92
CA GLY A 770 -25.98 5.62 -20.47
C GLY A 770 -25.60 5.54 -18.99
N LYS A 771 -25.07 4.39 -18.61
CA LYS A 771 -24.69 4.05 -17.23
C LYS A 771 -23.16 4.05 -17.08
N ARG A 772 -22.65 4.58 -15.96
CA ARG A 772 -21.21 4.62 -15.65
C ARG A 772 -20.97 4.30 -14.18
N TRP A 773 -19.86 3.63 -13.91
CA TRP A 773 -19.42 3.34 -12.55
C TRP A 773 -18.48 4.42 -12.03
N LEU A 774 -18.38 4.55 -10.70
CA LEU A 774 -17.27 5.25 -10.08
C LEU A 774 -15.95 4.61 -10.53
N LYS A 775 -14.98 5.42 -10.96
CA LYS A 775 -13.70 4.94 -11.48
C LYS A 775 -12.92 4.19 -10.39
N ASP A 776 -12.17 3.16 -10.80
CA ASP A 776 -11.26 2.37 -9.95
C ASP A 776 -11.95 1.67 -8.75
N SER A 777 -13.27 1.46 -8.85
CA SER A 777 -14.11 0.90 -7.81
C SER A 777 -14.41 -0.60 -8.00
N GLN A 778 -14.82 -1.27 -6.92
CA GLN A 778 -15.23 -2.67 -6.96
C GLN A 778 -16.74 -2.79 -7.20
N LYS A 779 -17.12 -3.43 -8.33
CA LYS A 779 -18.51 -3.78 -8.63
C LYS A 779 -18.91 -5.20 -8.23
N ALA A 780 -17.95 -6.13 -8.24
CA ALA A 780 -18.22 -7.55 -8.06
C ALA A 780 -18.78 -7.82 -6.65
N GLY A 781 -19.94 -8.48 -6.59
CA GLY A 781 -20.68 -8.72 -5.34
C GLY A 781 -21.43 -7.51 -4.79
N GLY A 782 -21.28 -6.33 -5.42
CA GLY A 782 -22.04 -5.14 -5.06
C GLY A 782 -23.48 -5.21 -5.58
N MET A 783 -24.44 -4.90 -4.73
CA MET A 783 -25.87 -4.98 -5.00
C MET A 783 -26.65 -3.81 -4.39
N HIS A 784 -27.88 -3.61 -4.85
CA HIS A 784 -28.86 -2.68 -4.25
C HIS A 784 -30.17 -3.42 -4.03
N VAL A 785 -30.98 -3.01 -3.05
CA VAL A 785 -32.31 -3.61 -2.84
C VAL A 785 -33.40 -2.58 -3.12
N VAL A 786 -34.30 -2.91 -4.04
CA VAL A 786 -35.51 -2.16 -4.31
C VAL A 786 -36.58 -2.65 -3.34
N GLU A 787 -37.00 -1.78 -2.42
CA GLU A 787 -37.87 -2.13 -1.29
C GLU A 787 -38.57 -0.89 -0.70
N PRO A 788 -39.66 -1.05 0.10
CA PRO A 788 -40.56 0.05 0.47
C PRO A 788 -39.95 1.13 1.39
N THR A 789 -38.95 0.78 2.20
CA THR A 789 -38.35 1.69 3.20
C THR A 789 -37.25 2.58 2.63
N GLY A 790 -36.75 2.28 1.42
CA GLY A 790 -35.69 3.04 0.74
C GLY A 790 -34.29 2.91 1.36
N LYS A 791 -34.05 1.98 2.29
CA LYS A 791 -32.75 1.66 2.88
C LYS A 791 -31.78 1.02 1.89
N GLY A 792 -32.29 0.18 0.99
CA GLY A 792 -31.50 -0.38 -0.11
C GLY A 792 -30.50 -1.48 0.27
N THR A 793 -30.73 -2.18 1.38
CA THR A 793 -29.81 -3.19 1.94
C THR A 793 -30.48 -4.55 2.09
N LEU A 794 -29.71 -5.64 2.10
CA LEU A 794 -30.27 -7.00 2.26
C LEU A 794 -31.01 -7.20 3.59
N ASP A 795 -30.68 -6.46 4.64
CA ASP A 795 -31.37 -6.56 5.94
C ASP A 795 -32.86 -6.21 5.83
N SER A 796 -33.23 -5.40 4.83
CA SER A 796 -34.62 -5.09 4.51
C SER A 796 -35.42 -6.33 4.09
N LEU A 797 -34.76 -7.42 3.67
CA LEU A 797 -35.42 -8.66 3.26
C LEU A 797 -35.81 -9.55 4.43
N THR A 798 -35.24 -9.35 5.62
CA THR A 798 -35.46 -10.17 6.83
C THR A 798 -36.93 -10.26 7.25
N PRO A 799 -37.73 -9.17 7.24
CA PRO A 799 -39.16 -9.21 7.55
C PRO A 799 -40.00 -9.93 6.48
N HIS A 800 -39.44 -10.19 5.29
CA HIS A 800 -40.15 -10.79 4.18
C HIS A 800 -39.82 -12.28 4.09
N GLY A 801 -40.81 -13.14 4.29
CA GLY A 801 -40.68 -14.58 4.03
C GLY A 801 -40.73 -14.92 2.54
N GLY A 802 -40.23 -16.12 2.17
CA GLY A 802 -40.32 -16.67 0.82
C GLY A 802 -39.15 -16.31 -0.10
N ALA A 803 -39.30 -16.62 -1.38
CA ALA A 803 -38.26 -16.47 -2.40
C ALA A 803 -37.67 -15.05 -2.51
N VAL A 804 -36.35 -14.96 -2.75
CA VAL A 804 -35.64 -13.71 -3.04
C VAL A 804 -35.48 -13.55 -4.54
N VAL A 805 -35.98 -12.43 -5.08
CA VAL A 805 -35.85 -12.11 -6.51
C VAL A 805 -34.62 -11.25 -6.74
N ILE A 806 -33.79 -11.63 -7.71
CA ILE A 806 -32.60 -10.89 -8.15
C ILE A 806 -32.80 -10.51 -9.61
N ALA A 807 -32.69 -9.22 -9.95
CA ALA A 807 -32.81 -8.72 -11.31
C ALA A 807 -31.48 -8.16 -11.82
N GLU A 808 -31.27 -8.25 -13.13
CA GLU A 808 -30.05 -7.77 -13.78
C GLU A 808 -29.85 -6.25 -13.61
N GLY A 809 -30.88 -5.44 -13.81
CA GLY A 809 -30.77 -3.97 -13.74
C GLY A 809 -31.73 -3.32 -12.75
N TYR A 810 -31.42 -2.07 -12.35
CA TYR A 810 -32.28 -1.28 -11.47
C TYR A 810 -33.70 -1.07 -12.03
N ALA A 811 -33.84 -0.75 -13.32
CA ALA A 811 -35.16 -0.53 -13.93
C ALA A 811 -36.01 -1.81 -13.92
N THR A 812 -35.41 -2.96 -14.23
CA THR A 812 -36.03 -4.29 -14.14
C THR A 812 -36.50 -4.58 -12.71
N ALA A 813 -35.65 -4.34 -11.71
CA ALA A 813 -35.98 -4.52 -10.29
C ALA A 813 -37.11 -3.58 -9.84
N ALA A 814 -37.00 -2.29 -10.14
CA ALA A 814 -38.01 -1.29 -9.84
C ALA A 814 -39.36 -1.64 -10.46
N ARG A 815 -39.38 -2.10 -11.71
CA ARG A 815 -40.60 -2.54 -12.39
C ARG A 815 -41.25 -3.74 -11.72
N ILE A 816 -40.46 -4.75 -11.35
CA ILE A 816 -40.97 -5.95 -10.67
C ILE A 816 -41.51 -5.56 -9.29
N PHE A 817 -40.81 -4.69 -8.56
CA PHE A 817 -41.28 -4.15 -7.27
C PHE A 817 -42.58 -3.35 -7.43
N ASP A 818 -42.64 -2.39 -8.35
CA ASP A 818 -43.84 -1.57 -8.61
C ASP A 818 -45.04 -2.44 -9.03
N ALA A 819 -44.79 -3.57 -9.69
CA ALA A 819 -45.82 -4.53 -10.07
C ALA A 819 -46.26 -5.46 -8.93
N THR A 820 -45.38 -5.84 -8.01
CA THR A 820 -45.65 -6.96 -7.06
C THR A 820 -45.57 -6.57 -5.59
N ASN A 821 -45.03 -5.39 -5.28
CA ASN A 821 -44.66 -4.93 -3.95
C ASN A 821 -43.70 -5.90 -3.21
N ARG A 822 -42.97 -6.74 -3.95
CA ARG A 822 -41.98 -7.68 -3.40
C ARG A 822 -40.58 -7.09 -3.56
N PRO A 823 -39.76 -7.08 -2.50
CA PRO A 823 -38.38 -6.60 -2.60
C PRO A 823 -37.58 -7.35 -3.68
N VAL A 824 -36.75 -6.60 -4.42
CA VAL A 824 -35.92 -7.15 -5.51
C VAL A 824 -34.49 -6.68 -5.37
N VAL A 825 -33.54 -7.61 -5.41
CA VAL A 825 -32.10 -7.33 -5.40
C VAL A 825 -31.64 -6.98 -6.81
N VAL A 826 -30.80 -5.96 -6.94
CA VAL A 826 -30.22 -5.48 -8.20
C VAL A 826 -28.79 -5.99 -8.33
N ALA A 827 -28.50 -6.73 -9.39
CA ALA A 827 -27.14 -7.18 -9.71
C ALA A 827 -26.35 -6.21 -10.61
N PHE A 828 -27.01 -5.19 -11.17
CA PHE A 828 -26.51 -4.17 -12.09
C PHE A 828 -26.14 -4.61 -13.52
N ASP A 829 -25.59 -5.81 -13.70
CA ASP A 829 -25.31 -6.42 -15.01
C ASP A 829 -25.22 -7.95 -14.94
N SER A 830 -25.41 -8.63 -16.08
CA SER A 830 -25.34 -10.09 -16.21
C SER A 830 -24.01 -10.71 -15.78
N GLY A 831 -22.90 -9.95 -15.82
CA GLY A 831 -21.59 -10.38 -15.34
C GLY A 831 -21.47 -10.43 -13.82
N ASN A 832 -22.40 -9.82 -13.08
CA ASN A 832 -22.42 -9.77 -11.61
C ASN A 832 -23.53 -10.63 -10.98
N LEU A 833 -24.42 -11.23 -11.80
CA LEU A 833 -25.54 -12.06 -11.33
C LEU A 833 -25.08 -13.20 -10.41
N LEU A 834 -24.03 -13.95 -10.81
CA LEU A 834 -23.53 -15.08 -10.02
C LEU A 834 -23.01 -14.63 -8.65
N ALA A 835 -22.15 -13.63 -8.61
CA ALA A 835 -21.55 -13.14 -7.37
C ALA A 835 -22.62 -12.60 -6.39
N VAL A 836 -23.64 -11.93 -6.90
CA VAL A 836 -24.77 -11.46 -6.09
C VAL A 836 -25.65 -12.62 -5.64
N ALA A 837 -25.94 -13.59 -6.51
CA ALA A 837 -26.73 -14.77 -6.15
C ALA A 837 -26.06 -15.58 -5.03
N GLU A 838 -24.75 -15.81 -5.12
CA GLU A 838 -23.96 -16.49 -4.08
C GLU A 838 -24.00 -15.73 -2.75
N ALA A 839 -23.79 -14.41 -2.78
CA ALA A 839 -23.81 -13.57 -1.58
C ALA A 839 -25.20 -13.54 -0.91
N VAL A 840 -26.27 -13.47 -1.71
CA VAL A 840 -27.65 -13.50 -1.20
C VAL A 840 -27.99 -14.89 -0.64
N HIS A 841 -27.63 -15.96 -1.35
CA HIS A 841 -27.87 -17.34 -0.88
C HIS A 841 -27.11 -17.64 0.41
N ALA A 842 -25.86 -17.19 0.53
CA ALA A 842 -25.07 -17.34 1.75
C ALA A 842 -25.74 -16.66 2.96
N LYS A 843 -26.36 -15.48 2.77
CA LYS A 843 -27.08 -14.76 3.83
C LYS A 843 -28.48 -15.34 4.11
N PHE A 844 -29.10 -15.95 3.12
CA PHE A 844 -30.45 -16.51 3.19
C PHE A 844 -30.51 -17.94 2.62
N PRO A 845 -29.85 -18.92 3.26
CA PRO A 845 -29.71 -20.27 2.70
C PRO A 845 -31.05 -20.99 2.53
N ASP A 846 -32.01 -20.72 3.41
CA ASP A 846 -33.34 -21.36 3.41
C ASP A 846 -34.34 -20.72 2.43
N ARG A 847 -33.94 -19.67 1.71
CA ARG A 847 -34.82 -18.92 0.83
C ARG A 847 -34.50 -19.25 -0.63
N PRO A 848 -35.49 -19.68 -1.44
CA PRO A 848 -35.27 -19.92 -2.86
C PRO A 848 -34.81 -18.63 -3.57
N ILE A 849 -33.75 -18.73 -4.38
CA ILE A 849 -33.25 -17.63 -5.21
C ILE A 849 -33.92 -17.68 -6.59
N LEU A 850 -34.48 -16.55 -7.04
CA LEU A 850 -35.11 -16.40 -8.35
C LEU A 850 -34.41 -15.29 -9.14
N LEU A 851 -33.78 -15.64 -10.25
CA LEU A 851 -33.14 -14.67 -11.15
C LEU A 851 -34.09 -14.22 -12.26
N ALA A 852 -34.43 -12.93 -12.27
CA ALA A 852 -35.18 -12.26 -13.33
C ALA A 852 -34.19 -11.84 -14.44
N ALA A 853 -34.17 -12.61 -15.52
CA ALA A 853 -33.28 -12.42 -16.65
C ALA A 853 -33.87 -11.50 -17.71
N ASP A 854 -33.01 -10.73 -18.37
CA ASP A 854 -33.34 -10.02 -19.60
C ASP A 854 -33.34 -11.03 -20.78
N ASN A 855 -34.31 -10.89 -21.69
CA ASN A 855 -34.51 -11.76 -22.84
C ASN A 855 -33.89 -11.12 -24.10
N ASP A 856 -32.56 -11.21 -24.22
CA ASP A 856 -31.75 -10.60 -25.27
C ASP A 856 -31.83 -11.34 -26.63
N HIS A 857 -33.05 -11.59 -27.13
CA HIS A 857 -33.29 -12.40 -28.33
C HIS A 857 -32.65 -11.85 -29.62
N ALA A 858 -32.36 -10.54 -29.68
CA ALA A 858 -31.76 -9.87 -30.83
C ALA A 858 -30.22 -9.83 -30.81
N ASN A 859 -29.58 -10.35 -29.75
CA ASN A 859 -28.13 -10.31 -29.62
C ASN A 859 -27.45 -11.35 -30.52
N LYS A 860 -26.49 -10.91 -31.36
CA LYS A 860 -25.74 -11.76 -32.30
C LYS A 860 -24.88 -12.84 -31.61
N LEU A 861 -24.64 -12.71 -30.30
CA LEU A 861 -23.86 -13.62 -29.47
C LEU A 861 -24.72 -14.65 -28.71
N GLY A 862 -26.04 -14.65 -28.94
CA GLY A 862 -26.99 -15.45 -28.16
C GLY A 862 -27.57 -14.68 -26.97
N ASN A 863 -28.54 -15.28 -26.28
CA ASN A 863 -29.30 -14.63 -25.20
C ASN A 863 -28.48 -14.59 -23.90
N VAL A 864 -27.53 -13.65 -23.82
CA VAL A 864 -26.53 -13.56 -22.75
C VAL A 864 -27.17 -13.40 -21.37
N GLY A 865 -28.19 -12.54 -21.22
CA GLY A 865 -28.93 -12.37 -19.97
C GLY A 865 -29.53 -13.69 -19.46
N MET A 866 -30.21 -14.44 -20.32
CA MET A 866 -30.76 -15.76 -19.96
C MET A 866 -29.69 -16.79 -19.62
N ILE A 867 -28.61 -16.88 -20.40
CA ILE A 867 -27.52 -17.84 -20.16
C ILE A 867 -26.88 -17.57 -18.79
N LYS A 868 -26.59 -16.31 -18.47
CA LYS A 868 -25.96 -15.94 -17.19
C LYS A 868 -26.87 -16.14 -15.99
N ALA A 869 -28.17 -15.89 -16.15
CA ALA A 869 -29.14 -16.16 -15.11
C ALA A 869 -29.32 -17.67 -14.86
N GLU A 870 -29.29 -18.49 -15.90
CA GLU A 870 -29.33 -19.95 -15.78
C GLU A 870 -28.08 -20.51 -15.08
N GLU A 871 -26.88 -20.05 -15.48
CA GLU A 871 -25.62 -20.39 -14.82
C GLU A 871 -25.64 -20.03 -13.32
N ALA A 872 -26.08 -18.81 -13.00
CA ALA A 872 -26.18 -18.35 -11.62
C ALA A 872 -27.22 -19.14 -10.81
N ALA A 873 -28.40 -19.42 -11.38
CA ALA A 873 -29.45 -20.22 -10.75
C ALA A 873 -28.93 -21.62 -10.41
N LYS A 874 -28.25 -22.26 -11.38
CA LYS A 874 -27.69 -23.61 -11.20
C LYS A 874 -26.66 -23.66 -10.07
N ASN A 875 -25.81 -22.65 -9.95
CA ASN A 875 -24.76 -22.62 -8.92
C ASN A 875 -25.29 -22.46 -7.49
N VAL A 876 -26.43 -21.78 -7.30
CA VAL A 876 -27.03 -21.56 -5.97
C VAL A 876 -28.24 -22.45 -5.70
N GLY A 877 -28.52 -23.44 -6.56
CA GLY A 877 -29.74 -24.27 -6.45
C GLY A 877 -31.04 -23.46 -6.59
N GLY A 878 -30.99 -22.33 -7.29
CA GLY A 878 -32.12 -21.44 -7.53
C GLY A 878 -32.84 -21.68 -8.85
N TYR A 879 -33.70 -20.73 -9.21
CA TYR A 879 -34.50 -20.72 -10.44
C TYR A 879 -34.26 -19.43 -11.21
N PHE A 880 -34.56 -19.42 -12.50
CA PHE A 880 -34.58 -18.20 -13.31
C PHE A 880 -35.85 -18.09 -14.14
N PHE A 881 -36.20 -16.87 -14.54
CA PHE A 881 -37.36 -16.58 -15.37
C PHE A 881 -37.12 -15.29 -16.18
N ALA A 882 -37.80 -15.17 -17.32
CA ALA A 882 -37.65 -14.07 -18.26
C ALA A 882 -39.01 -13.66 -18.84
N PRO A 883 -39.16 -12.41 -19.32
CA PRO A 883 -40.40 -11.96 -19.97
C PRO A 883 -40.62 -12.69 -21.31
N LYS A 884 -41.88 -13.01 -21.61
CA LYS A 884 -42.28 -13.66 -22.86
C LYS A 884 -42.90 -12.65 -23.83
N PHE A 885 -42.21 -12.42 -24.94
CA PHE A 885 -42.64 -11.52 -26.01
C PHE A 885 -43.20 -12.29 -27.22
N THR A 886 -44.19 -11.69 -27.89
CA THR A 886 -44.66 -12.17 -29.19
C THR A 886 -43.64 -11.82 -30.27
N PRO A 887 -43.68 -12.47 -31.45
CA PRO A 887 -42.81 -12.12 -32.57
C PRO A 887 -42.86 -10.63 -32.96
N ALA A 888 -44.03 -9.99 -32.86
CA ALA A 888 -44.20 -8.57 -33.17
C ALA A 888 -43.54 -7.64 -32.13
N GLU A 889 -43.48 -8.04 -30.87
CA GLU A 889 -42.79 -7.29 -29.82
C GLU A 889 -41.28 -7.53 -29.84
N MET A 890 -40.85 -8.76 -30.16
CA MET A 890 -39.43 -9.05 -30.40
C MET A 890 -38.89 -8.22 -31.58
N ALA A 891 -39.68 -8.07 -32.66
CA ALA A 891 -39.31 -7.20 -33.79
C ALA A 891 -39.18 -5.71 -33.42
N LYS A 892 -39.82 -5.26 -32.34
CA LYS A 892 -39.68 -3.91 -31.78
C LYS A 892 -38.50 -3.77 -30.80
N GLY A 893 -37.76 -4.86 -30.58
CA GLY A 893 -36.57 -4.87 -29.73
C GLY A 893 -36.85 -4.93 -28.22
N LEU A 894 -38.04 -5.39 -27.81
CA LEU A 894 -38.39 -5.50 -26.39
C LEU A 894 -37.67 -6.70 -25.77
N THR A 895 -36.94 -6.49 -24.67
CA THR A 895 -36.07 -7.53 -24.09
C THR A 895 -36.27 -7.72 -22.59
N ASP A 896 -36.63 -6.69 -21.82
CA ASP A 896 -36.62 -6.73 -20.34
C ASP A 896 -38.03 -6.62 -19.70
N PHE A 897 -38.09 -6.71 -18.36
CA PHE A 897 -39.37 -6.56 -17.65
C PHE A 897 -39.93 -5.12 -17.68
N ASP A 898 -39.07 -4.10 -17.84
CA ASP A 898 -39.50 -2.70 -18.00
C ASP A 898 -40.27 -2.53 -19.31
N ASP A 899 -39.76 -3.12 -20.39
CA ASP A 899 -40.40 -3.18 -21.70
C ASP A 899 -41.74 -3.93 -21.65
N LEU A 900 -41.81 -5.06 -20.95
CA LEU A 900 -43.07 -5.79 -20.73
C LEU A 900 -44.09 -4.91 -19.98
N GLY A 901 -43.64 -4.20 -18.94
CA GLY A 901 -44.48 -3.29 -18.17
C GLY A 901 -44.99 -2.11 -18.99
N LYS A 902 -44.18 -1.57 -19.91
CA LYS A 902 -44.59 -0.50 -20.83
C LYS A 902 -45.56 -0.99 -21.91
N ALA A 903 -45.32 -2.18 -22.46
CA ALA A 903 -46.13 -2.72 -23.55
C ALA A 903 -47.49 -3.25 -23.08
N ARG A 904 -47.54 -3.87 -21.89
CA ARG A 904 -48.72 -4.63 -21.42
C ARG A 904 -49.18 -4.26 -20.00
N GLY A 905 -48.55 -3.29 -19.34
CA GLY A 905 -48.87 -2.85 -17.99
C GLY A 905 -48.31 -3.72 -16.87
N ASN A 906 -48.32 -3.20 -15.65
CA ASN A 906 -47.76 -3.88 -14.47
C ASN A 906 -48.49 -5.20 -14.11
N GLY A 907 -49.76 -5.37 -14.53
CA GLY A 907 -50.48 -6.63 -14.36
C GLY A 907 -49.83 -7.81 -15.07
N ALA A 908 -49.30 -7.60 -16.28
CA ALA A 908 -48.59 -8.64 -17.04
C ALA A 908 -47.25 -9.03 -16.37
N VAL A 909 -46.53 -8.04 -15.80
CA VAL A 909 -45.31 -8.29 -15.03
C VAL A 909 -45.63 -9.12 -13.78
N ARG A 910 -46.67 -8.72 -13.02
CA ARG A 910 -47.14 -9.45 -11.83
C ARG A 910 -47.49 -10.90 -12.16
N GLN A 911 -48.22 -11.13 -13.24
CA GLN A 911 -48.63 -12.49 -13.64
C GLN A 911 -47.43 -13.41 -13.90
N VAL A 912 -46.37 -12.93 -14.57
CA VAL A 912 -45.17 -13.73 -14.84
C VAL A 912 -44.43 -14.09 -13.55
N VAL A 913 -44.27 -13.11 -12.65
CA VAL A 913 -43.58 -13.31 -11.36
C VAL A 913 -44.36 -14.26 -10.46
N GLU A 914 -45.67 -14.05 -10.30
CA GLU A 914 -46.52 -14.88 -9.43
C GLU A 914 -46.69 -16.30 -9.96
N ALA A 915 -46.83 -16.49 -11.28
CA ALA A 915 -46.86 -17.83 -11.87
C ALA A 915 -45.56 -18.61 -11.62
N THR A 916 -44.42 -17.93 -11.66
CA THR A 916 -43.11 -18.53 -11.37
C THR A 916 -43.00 -18.92 -9.90
N LEU A 917 -43.41 -18.04 -8.99
CA LEU A 917 -43.44 -18.32 -7.54
C LEU A 917 -44.39 -19.47 -7.19
N ALA A 918 -45.57 -19.53 -7.82
CA ALA A 918 -46.53 -20.61 -7.61
C ALA A 918 -45.96 -21.97 -8.05
N ARG A 919 -45.17 -22.01 -9.13
CA ARG A 919 -44.50 -23.23 -9.59
C ARG A 919 -43.44 -23.74 -8.59
N ILE A 920 -42.75 -22.82 -7.92
CA ILE A 920 -41.69 -23.15 -6.95
C ILE A 920 -42.28 -23.61 -5.61
N ASN A 921 -43.42 -23.05 -5.21
CA ASN A 921 -44.09 -23.41 -3.96
C ASN A 921 -45.04 -24.63 -4.08
N ALA A 922 -45.15 -25.23 -5.26
CA ALA A 922 -45.98 -26.43 -5.44
C ALA A 922 -45.27 -27.63 -4.78
N PRO A 923 -45.91 -28.35 -3.84
CA PRO A 923 -45.33 -29.59 -3.30
C PRO A 923 -45.14 -30.59 -4.44
N GLU A 924 -43.99 -31.27 -4.49
CA GLU A 924 -43.74 -32.36 -5.42
C GLU A 924 -44.94 -33.31 -5.39
N ARG A 925 -45.73 -33.32 -6.47
CA ARG A 925 -46.61 -34.47 -6.72
C ARG A 925 -45.67 -35.62 -7.00
N SER A 926 -45.62 -36.57 -6.07
CA SER A 926 -45.09 -37.89 -6.35
C SER A 926 -45.78 -38.40 -7.61
N ILE A 927 -45.02 -38.59 -8.69
CA ILE A 927 -45.45 -39.39 -9.82
C ILE A 927 -44.40 -40.49 -9.93
N ALA A 928 -44.86 -41.68 -9.59
CA ALA A 928 -44.22 -42.96 -9.83
C ALA A 928 -43.97 -43.21 -11.32
#